data_AF-A0A2D5SBA2-F1
#
_entry.id   AF-A0A2D5SBA2-F1
#
_cell.length_a   1.000
_cell.length_b   1.000
_cell.length_c   1.000
_cell.angle_alpha   90.00
_cell.angle_beta   90.00
_cell.angle_gamma   90.00
#
_symmetry.space_group_name_H-M   'P 1'
#
loop_
_entity.id
_entity.type
_entity.pdbx_description
1 polymer ?
#
loop_
_entity_poly.entity_id
_entity_poly.type
_entity_poly.pdbx_seq_one_letter_code
_entity_poly.pdbx_strand_id
1 'polypeptide(L)'
;MHRLCSCVLLVVLVLTLPALLVGRVAQSAEFLSDKTVGISFKHQQQWGDFGVDTAAAVPGTKGTSLRIGEQTFERGLGHHANGEIVIGLRGQFIEFRTLVGVQWQGGNKGSVVFRIAVDGEIVFDSGLMSDSDPAKEVQISLSNARELRLIATDSGNGIGCDMANWAEARLVRNPRTPFFGAITTSLAGEPAPASSANVCGFSLIAGESGPQVAVMEPAGTFTAGVRHDEDVRFVIPVENIVEPLRITAEVAVVYGKQAEVQLSIGGKRVTRRVRSGESVAFETELSDVEETSSIMVSTRGIEGEAGVRWRRLRCTSKERSYDIPFVFPQEEEQFPPRPLPQLRRSIEQELVEWDWRMQDGIGTDREPRSWKLAIQNVLERGDRLIQDLTAAEVPLVDLNDTWKELRNAWATLSTENAANDSQWEDLWRRVHIERRRIAFENPLADTGPLLFVKRVPSSFSHQLTQYSGMCARPGGGVFVLDEPGNSMQCRQLAALPTGSYQHPEVSWDGRRVLFAFCEADSAPPDRESMQDRHYHLFEMAADGSNLRQLTEGPFDDFSPRYLPNGKILFLSTRRGGFHRCGRGPCPVYTMAVVEADGSDPRVISFHETHEWDPAVLNDGRIIYTRWDYVDRNAVHYQQLWSVRPDGSDVRAFYGNNTFNPVGIWEARPVPGSNRVMATAGAHHAMTAGSIILLDVARGVDGPRPITRLTPDALFPESESRVQRWHAPTGVSSTPTVPTEEQRWPGHCYRTPYPLSESYFLAAYSFDPLIGEPDANAANMFGLYLADRFGNKELIYRDVNIGSLWPTPLRARQRPPALVSTLRETHEGEGTFFVQNVNESWPKLPAQVPIERLRILQVLPKTTPHANTPRVGLANASPGKQVLGTVPVEPDGSAYFRAPAGIPLLFQVLDEQGMAVQTMRSLTYLQPGEHATCIGCHQYRSRVPDNRFSALARMRAPSTIAAGPDGSKPLSYPILVQPVLDKYCVDCHSGPKAAGDVVLTGAAEGSFTASYNALAPMVPFSQWKGSPKANHEPQTQPDLFGARASKLMALLLAGHEGVELADDDIQRLATWMDANALFYGTFDPSDQKRQQRGERIAGPALE
;
A
#
# COMPACT_ATOMS: atom_id res chain seq x y z
N MET A 1 -26.14 55.58 -47.85
CA MET A 1 -26.09 55.91 -49.30
C MET A 1 -25.87 54.62 -50.07
N HIS A 2 -26.72 54.44 -51.08
CA HIS A 2 -26.70 53.42 -52.12
C HIS A 2 -25.41 53.33 -52.96
N ARG A 3 -25.07 52.11 -53.41
CA ARG A 3 -25.14 51.59 -54.81
C ARG A 3 -24.78 50.07 -54.75
N LEU A 4 -25.50 49.11 -55.35
CA LEU A 4 -25.79 48.84 -56.79
C LEU A 4 -24.48 48.62 -57.59
N CYS A 5 -24.27 47.67 -58.52
CA CYS A 5 -24.98 46.48 -59.06
C CYS A 5 -23.93 45.66 -59.91
N SER A 6 -24.14 44.51 -60.58
CA SER A 6 -25.35 43.72 -60.92
C SER A 6 -25.02 42.23 -61.21
N CYS A 7 -26.06 41.39 -61.12
CA CYS A 7 -26.31 40.05 -61.65
C CYS A 7 -25.73 39.63 -63.03
N VAL A 8 -25.55 38.30 -63.21
CA VAL A 8 -25.97 37.55 -64.42
C VAL A 8 -26.65 36.23 -63.98
N LEU A 9 -27.70 35.84 -64.69
CA LEU A 9 -28.55 34.67 -64.45
C LEU A 9 -28.55 33.77 -65.71
N LEU A 10 -28.61 32.44 -65.58
CA LEU A 10 -29.10 31.56 -66.66
C LEU A 10 -29.82 30.34 -66.08
N VAL A 11 -30.79 29.79 -66.83
CA VAL A 11 -31.82 28.85 -66.36
C VAL A 11 -32.11 27.80 -67.45
N VAL A 12 -32.71 26.66 -67.07
CA VAL A 12 -33.65 25.77 -67.84
C VAL A 12 -33.18 24.31 -68.10
N LEU A 13 -33.86 23.35 -67.41
CA LEU A 13 -34.40 22.01 -67.78
C LEU A 13 -33.61 21.01 -68.70
N VAL A 14 -33.88 19.68 -68.78
CA VAL A 14 -34.41 18.54 -67.94
C VAL A 14 -34.38 17.25 -68.83
N LEU A 15 -34.59 16.04 -68.27
CA LEU A 15 -34.61 14.67 -68.89
C LEU A 15 -33.23 13.95 -68.90
N THR A 16 -33.03 12.65 -68.58
CA THR A 16 -33.93 11.52 -68.15
C THR A 16 -33.13 10.42 -67.39
N LEU A 17 -33.83 9.63 -66.55
CA LEU A 17 -33.40 8.40 -65.83
C LEU A 17 -33.03 7.22 -66.78
N PRO A 18 -32.55 6.01 -66.30
CA PRO A 18 -32.15 5.58 -64.94
C PRO A 18 -30.78 4.85 -64.83
N ALA A 19 -30.27 4.67 -63.60
CA ALA A 19 -29.33 3.58 -63.27
C ALA A 19 -29.55 3.08 -61.83
N LEU A 20 -29.63 1.76 -61.65
CA LEU A 20 -29.99 1.10 -60.38
C LEU A 20 -28.79 0.89 -59.43
N LEU A 21 -29.10 0.77 -58.14
CA LEU A 21 -28.36 0.08 -57.07
C LEU A 21 -26.82 0.01 -57.19
N VAL A 22 -26.11 0.91 -56.48
CA VAL A 22 -25.34 0.52 -55.28
C VAL A 22 -25.38 1.69 -54.30
N GLY A 23 -26.20 1.58 -53.24
CA GLY A 23 -26.06 2.48 -52.10
C GLY A 23 -24.75 2.18 -51.39
N ARG A 24 -23.79 3.11 -51.43
CA ARG A 24 -22.59 3.04 -50.58
C ARG A 24 -23.02 3.21 -49.13
N VAL A 25 -23.20 2.09 -48.45
CA VAL A 25 -23.23 2.05 -46.99
C VAL A 25 -21.85 2.47 -46.51
N ALA A 26 -21.73 3.67 -45.95
CA ALA A 26 -20.47 4.16 -45.41
C ALA A 26 -20.08 3.30 -44.20
N GLN A 27 -18.91 2.68 -44.25
CA GLN A 27 -18.32 2.05 -43.07
C GLN A 27 -17.91 3.16 -42.09
N SER A 28 -18.66 3.28 -40.98
CA SER A 28 -18.23 4.08 -39.83
C SER A 28 -17.07 3.35 -39.15
N ALA A 29 -15.84 3.77 -39.47
CA ALA A 29 -14.65 3.37 -38.75
C ALA A 29 -14.46 4.32 -37.55
N GLU A 30 -14.18 3.76 -36.38
CA GLU A 30 -13.99 4.48 -35.12
C GLU A 30 -12.55 4.35 -34.67
N PHE A 31 -11.86 5.46 -34.43
CA PHE A 31 -10.51 5.43 -33.87
C PHE A 31 -10.56 5.10 -32.38
N LEU A 32 -9.67 4.23 -31.91
CA LEU A 32 -9.57 3.89 -30.49
C LEU A 32 -9.15 5.09 -29.62
N SER A 33 -8.56 6.14 -30.21
CA SER A 33 -8.24 7.38 -29.51
C SER A 33 -9.43 8.35 -29.40
N ASP A 34 -10.51 8.15 -30.15
CA ASP A 34 -11.75 8.91 -29.99
C ASP A 34 -12.53 8.37 -28.78
N LYS A 35 -12.37 9.02 -27.62
CA LYS A 35 -13.04 8.70 -26.33
C LYS A 35 -14.59 8.78 -26.37
N THR A 36 -15.21 8.99 -27.53
CA THR A 36 -16.60 9.42 -27.70
C THR A 36 -17.61 8.29 -27.93
N VAL A 37 -17.18 7.02 -28.07
CA VAL A 37 -18.04 5.95 -28.60
C VAL A 37 -18.02 4.64 -27.79
N GLY A 38 -18.23 4.68 -26.47
CA GLY A 38 -18.57 3.49 -25.65
C GLY A 38 -17.52 2.36 -25.55
N ILE A 39 -16.42 2.47 -26.28
CA ILE A 39 -15.23 1.61 -26.24
C ILE A 39 -14.34 2.12 -25.12
N SER A 40 -14.36 1.41 -23.99
CA SER A 40 -13.36 1.54 -22.94
C SER A 40 -12.28 0.47 -23.14
N PHE A 41 -11.02 0.83 -22.96
CA PHE A 41 -9.91 -0.11 -22.91
C PHE A 41 -9.10 0.06 -21.64
N LYS A 42 -8.57 -1.04 -21.11
CA LYS A 42 -7.58 -1.04 -20.02
C LYS A 42 -6.19 -1.17 -20.64
N HIS A 43 -5.19 -0.56 -20.04
CA HIS A 43 -3.81 -0.71 -20.49
C HIS A 43 -2.87 -0.95 -19.31
N GLN A 44 -1.76 -1.63 -19.57
CA GLN A 44 -0.62 -1.76 -18.67
C GLN A 44 0.65 -1.66 -19.53
N GLN A 45 1.72 -1.07 -18.97
CA GLN A 45 3.02 -0.99 -19.64
C GLN A 45 4.15 -0.99 -18.60
N GLN A 46 5.36 -1.38 -19.00
CA GLN A 46 6.49 -1.46 -18.07
C GLN A 46 7.13 -0.09 -17.78
N TRP A 47 6.94 0.91 -18.65
CA TRP A 47 7.54 2.23 -18.52
C TRP A 47 6.66 3.33 -19.14
N GLY A 48 6.77 4.54 -18.59
CA GLY A 48 6.21 5.77 -19.18
C GLY A 48 4.73 6.00 -18.91
N ASP A 49 4.24 7.14 -19.40
CA ASP A 49 2.81 7.45 -19.51
C ASP A 49 2.25 6.96 -20.85
N PHE A 50 0.98 6.60 -20.88
CA PHE A 50 0.30 6.10 -22.07
C PHE A 50 -0.12 7.26 -22.98
N GLY A 51 0.21 7.17 -24.26
CA GLY A 51 -0.08 8.18 -25.26
C GLY A 51 -1.40 7.92 -25.99
N VAL A 52 -2.29 8.92 -25.98
CA VAL A 52 -3.45 9.02 -26.88
C VAL A 52 -3.12 10.07 -27.92
N ASP A 53 -3.22 9.72 -29.21
CA ASP A 53 -2.77 10.53 -30.36
C ASP A 53 -1.30 11.03 -30.25
N THR A 54 -0.53 10.34 -29.40
CA THR A 54 0.86 10.62 -29.04
C THR A 54 1.58 9.30 -28.72
N ALA A 55 2.91 9.29 -28.85
CA ALA A 55 3.75 8.19 -28.38
C ALA A 55 3.78 8.15 -26.83
N ALA A 56 4.16 7.00 -26.27
CA ALA A 56 4.43 6.89 -24.83
C ALA A 56 5.50 7.91 -24.39
N ALA A 57 5.39 8.41 -23.15
CA ALA A 57 6.17 9.54 -22.68
C ALA A 57 6.91 9.24 -21.37
N VAL A 58 7.89 10.06 -21.02
CA VAL A 58 8.43 10.07 -19.64
C VAL A 58 7.28 10.45 -18.69
N PRO A 59 7.11 9.81 -17.52
CA PRO A 59 5.99 10.10 -16.64
C PRO A 59 5.89 11.58 -16.25
N GLY A 60 4.68 12.14 -16.33
CA GLY A 60 4.41 13.56 -16.11
C GLY A 60 4.78 14.48 -17.27
N THR A 61 5.10 13.95 -18.46
CA THR A 61 5.44 14.74 -19.66
C THR A 61 4.49 14.48 -20.82
N LYS A 62 4.31 15.48 -21.69
CA LYS A 62 3.49 15.29 -22.91
C LYS A 62 4.26 14.47 -23.94
N GLY A 63 3.66 13.39 -24.40
CA GLY A 63 4.20 12.55 -25.49
C GLY A 63 4.40 13.32 -26.79
N THR A 64 5.41 12.89 -27.57
CA THR A 64 5.62 13.37 -28.94
C THR A 64 4.53 12.81 -29.87
N SER A 65 4.33 13.41 -31.04
CA SER A 65 3.48 12.82 -32.08
C SER A 65 3.90 11.38 -32.41
N LEU A 66 2.92 10.54 -32.71
CA LEU A 66 3.11 9.16 -33.17
C LEU A 66 3.93 9.17 -34.46
N ARG A 67 5.11 8.58 -34.45
CA ARG A 67 6.02 8.55 -35.61
C ARG A 67 6.66 7.18 -35.77
N ILE A 68 6.43 6.53 -36.90
CA ILE A 68 7.02 5.23 -37.25
C ILE A 68 7.88 5.41 -38.50
N GLY A 69 9.19 5.18 -38.38
CA GLY A 69 10.15 5.55 -39.42
C GLY A 69 10.10 7.05 -39.75
N GLU A 70 9.85 7.37 -41.02
CA GLU A 70 9.69 8.75 -41.50
C GLU A 70 8.25 9.28 -41.43
N GLN A 71 7.25 8.42 -41.20
CA GLN A 71 5.83 8.80 -41.22
C GLN A 71 5.35 9.24 -39.83
N THR A 72 4.59 10.34 -39.79
CA THR A 72 3.93 10.86 -38.59
C THR A 72 2.43 10.68 -38.74
N PHE A 73 1.74 10.29 -37.66
CA PHE A 73 0.31 9.99 -37.63
C PHE A 73 -0.40 10.94 -36.68
N GLU A 74 -1.62 11.34 -37.04
CA GLU A 74 -2.46 12.19 -36.20
C GLU A 74 -3.24 11.37 -35.17
N ARG A 75 -3.60 10.12 -35.51
CA ARG A 75 -4.41 9.26 -34.63
C ARG A 75 -3.69 7.98 -34.20
N GLY A 76 -3.99 7.53 -32.99
CA GLY A 76 -3.61 6.20 -32.51
C GLY A 76 -3.26 6.13 -31.03
N LEU A 77 -2.65 5.01 -30.63
CA LEU A 77 -2.26 4.72 -29.25
C LEU A 77 -0.75 4.45 -29.18
N GLY A 78 -0.05 5.11 -28.25
CA GLY A 78 1.36 4.87 -27.96
C GLY A 78 1.55 4.27 -26.56
N HIS A 79 2.17 3.10 -26.47
CA HIS A 79 2.49 2.47 -25.18
C HIS A 79 3.94 1.95 -25.17
N HIS A 80 4.41 1.45 -24.03
CA HIS A 80 5.74 0.85 -23.93
C HIS A 80 5.68 -0.68 -23.90
N ALA A 81 6.67 -1.34 -24.50
CA ALA A 81 6.77 -2.80 -24.51
C ALA A 81 6.88 -3.42 -23.11
N ASN A 82 6.61 -4.72 -23.08
CA ASN A 82 6.05 -5.46 -21.94
C ASN A 82 4.79 -4.77 -21.43
N GLY A 83 3.90 -4.46 -22.39
CA GLY A 83 2.63 -3.79 -22.18
C GLY A 83 1.51 -4.39 -23.01
N GLU A 84 0.29 -4.19 -22.54
CA GLU A 84 -0.93 -4.66 -23.19
C GLU A 84 -2.03 -3.57 -23.17
N ILE A 85 -2.91 -3.62 -24.16
CA ILE A 85 -4.14 -2.83 -24.25
C ILE A 85 -5.27 -3.84 -24.48
N VAL A 86 -6.24 -3.90 -23.56
CA VAL A 86 -7.38 -4.83 -23.59
C VAL A 86 -8.64 -4.05 -23.92
N ILE A 87 -9.28 -4.37 -25.04
CA ILE A 87 -10.43 -3.67 -25.61
C ILE A 87 -11.64 -4.62 -25.64
N GLY A 88 -12.74 -4.22 -24.99
CA GLY A 88 -14.00 -4.97 -25.04
C GLY A 88 -14.77 -4.69 -26.33
N LEU A 89 -14.80 -5.64 -27.26
CA LEU A 89 -15.46 -5.53 -28.57
C LEU A 89 -16.96 -5.82 -28.52
N ARG A 90 -17.39 -6.69 -27.60
CA ARG A 90 -18.79 -7.05 -27.35
C ARG A 90 -19.57 -7.52 -28.60
N GLY A 91 -18.88 -8.06 -29.61
CA GLY A 91 -19.48 -8.51 -30.88
C GLY A 91 -19.98 -7.40 -31.83
N GLN A 92 -19.67 -6.12 -31.56
CA GLN A 92 -20.21 -4.97 -32.32
C GLN A 92 -19.39 -4.63 -33.57
N PHE A 93 -18.15 -5.09 -33.62
CA PHE A 93 -17.19 -4.79 -34.68
C PHE A 93 -16.88 -6.05 -35.50
N ILE A 94 -16.59 -5.88 -36.79
CA ILE A 94 -16.23 -7.00 -37.70
C ILE A 94 -14.76 -6.99 -38.10
N GLU A 95 -14.05 -5.91 -37.79
CA GLU A 95 -12.69 -5.70 -38.24
C GLU A 95 -11.96 -4.67 -37.38
N PHE A 96 -10.67 -4.91 -37.13
CA PHE A 96 -9.71 -3.97 -36.56
C PHE A 96 -8.66 -3.64 -37.61
N ARG A 97 -8.28 -2.37 -37.73
CA ARG A 97 -7.20 -1.88 -38.59
C ARG A 97 -6.25 -1.00 -37.81
N THR A 98 -4.95 -1.13 -38.06
CA THR A 98 -3.91 -0.27 -37.49
C THR A 98 -2.64 -0.34 -38.33
N LEU A 99 -1.72 0.61 -38.13
CA LEU A 99 -0.33 0.48 -38.54
C LEU A 99 0.53 0.35 -37.28
N VAL A 100 1.27 -0.76 -37.16
CA VAL A 100 2.16 -1.02 -36.02
C VAL A 100 3.61 -0.65 -36.33
N GLY A 101 4.35 -0.23 -35.32
CA GLY A 101 5.80 -0.04 -35.38
C GLY A 101 6.36 0.75 -34.20
N VAL A 102 7.68 0.72 -34.05
CA VAL A 102 8.38 1.36 -32.92
C VAL A 102 8.52 2.87 -33.19
N GLN A 103 8.35 3.69 -32.14
CA GLN A 103 8.52 5.14 -32.21
C GLN A 103 9.93 5.49 -32.70
N TRP A 104 10.03 6.27 -33.78
CA TRP A 104 11.30 6.75 -34.32
C TRP A 104 12.11 7.54 -33.29
N GLN A 105 13.30 7.05 -32.96
CA GLN A 105 14.19 7.65 -31.96
C GLN A 105 15.59 7.96 -32.50
N GLY A 106 15.80 7.82 -33.81
CA GLY A 106 17.08 8.04 -34.48
C GLY A 106 17.75 6.76 -35.00
N GLY A 107 17.06 5.62 -34.92
CA GLY A 107 17.38 4.41 -35.67
C GLY A 107 18.17 3.35 -34.90
N ASN A 108 17.67 2.10 -34.97
CA ASN A 108 18.17 0.89 -34.31
C ASN A 108 18.42 1.06 -32.81
N LYS A 109 17.51 1.76 -32.11
CA LYS A 109 17.59 2.01 -30.66
C LYS A 109 16.67 1.15 -29.82
N GLY A 110 15.46 0.89 -30.32
CA GLY A 110 14.43 0.07 -29.67
C GLY A 110 13.94 -1.03 -30.59
N SER A 111 13.33 -2.06 -30.00
CA SER A 111 13.01 -3.33 -30.65
C SER A 111 11.83 -4.02 -29.98
N VAL A 112 10.71 -4.12 -30.69
CA VAL A 112 9.44 -4.62 -30.15
C VAL A 112 8.90 -5.75 -31.01
N VAL A 113 8.28 -6.74 -30.35
CA VAL A 113 7.37 -7.69 -31.00
C VAL A 113 5.93 -7.31 -30.68
N PHE A 114 5.16 -6.94 -31.70
CA PHE A 114 3.74 -6.65 -31.61
C PHE A 114 2.93 -7.94 -31.82
N ARG A 115 1.96 -8.19 -30.94
CA ARG A 115 0.99 -9.28 -31.11
C ARG A 115 -0.43 -8.76 -30.95
N ILE A 116 -1.36 -9.37 -31.67
CA ILE A 116 -2.79 -9.15 -31.49
C ILE A 116 -3.43 -10.47 -31.10
N ALA A 117 -4.16 -10.47 -29.98
CA ALA A 117 -5.04 -11.57 -29.59
C ALA A 117 -6.50 -11.18 -29.82
N VAL A 118 -7.31 -12.16 -30.24
CA VAL A 118 -8.77 -12.06 -30.34
C VAL A 118 -9.36 -13.21 -29.54
N ASP A 119 -10.21 -12.91 -28.56
CA ASP A 119 -10.78 -13.89 -27.61
C ASP A 119 -9.76 -14.85 -26.98
N GLY A 120 -8.54 -14.34 -26.72
CA GLY A 120 -7.43 -15.08 -26.13
C GLY A 120 -6.49 -15.79 -27.12
N GLU A 121 -6.88 -15.95 -28.39
CA GLU A 121 -6.02 -16.56 -29.42
C GLU A 121 -5.17 -15.49 -30.13
N ILE A 122 -3.85 -15.72 -30.22
CA ILE A 122 -2.93 -14.84 -30.96
C ILE A 122 -3.14 -15.02 -32.46
N VAL A 123 -3.73 -14.01 -33.11
CA VAL A 123 -4.07 -14.00 -34.54
C VAL A 123 -3.07 -13.22 -35.40
N PHE A 124 -2.17 -12.46 -34.78
CA PHE A 124 -1.07 -11.75 -35.44
C PHE A 124 0.16 -11.67 -34.53
N ASP A 125 1.33 -11.84 -35.14
CA ASP A 125 2.65 -11.54 -34.58
C ASP A 125 3.44 -10.77 -35.65
N SER A 126 4.03 -9.64 -35.30
CA SER A 126 4.77 -8.81 -36.25
C SER A 126 6.11 -9.42 -36.68
N GLY A 127 6.66 -10.34 -35.89
CA GLY A 127 8.10 -10.55 -35.77
C GLY A 127 8.76 -9.39 -35.01
N LEU A 128 10.10 -9.43 -34.91
CA LEU A 128 10.90 -8.32 -34.41
C LEU A 128 10.72 -7.08 -35.33
N MET A 129 10.47 -5.91 -34.73
CA MET A 129 10.48 -4.61 -35.41
C MET A 129 11.39 -3.61 -34.66
N SER A 130 12.22 -2.90 -35.41
CA SER A 130 13.11 -1.81 -34.98
C SER A 130 12.43 -0.44 -35.15
N ASP A 131 12.93 0.62 -34.47
CA ASP A 131 12.53 2.00 -34.77
C ASP A 131 12.97 2.51 -36.15
N SER A 132 13.77 1.71 -36.89
CA SER A 132 14.10 1.94 -38.31
C SER A 132 13.16 1.24 -39.30
N ASP A 133 12.29 0.34 -38.84
CA ASP A 133 11.38 -0.38 -39.75
C ASP A 133 10.19 0.51 -40.16
N PRO A 134 9.69 0.38 -41.40
CA PRO A 134 8.49 1.08 -41.84
C PRO A 134 7.25 0.56 -41.11
N ALA A 135 6.23 1.41 -41.02
CA ALA A 135 4.95 1.05 -40.41
C ALA A 135 4.31 -0.14 -41.14
N LYS A 136 3.91 -1.16 -40.37
CA LYS A 136 3.33 -2.40 -40.87
C LYS A 136 1.81 -2.33 -40.74
N GLU A 137 1.08 -2.29 -41.85
CA GLU A 137 -0.38 -2.32 -41.82
C GLU A 137 -0.89 -3.70 -41.36
N VAL A 138 -1.89 -3.68 -40.48
CA VAL A 138 -2.50 -4.87 -39.90
C VAL A 138 -4.02 -4.74 -39.98
N GLN A 139 -4.68 -5.79 -40.49
CA GLN A 139 -6.13 -5.89 -40.63
C GLN A 139 -6.57 -7.26 -40.10
N ILE A 140 -7.38 -7.26 -39.04
CA ILE A 140 -7.82 -8.46 -38.31
C ILE A 140 -9.34 -8.51 -38.37
N SER A 141 -9.93 -9.67 -38.70
CA SER A 141 -11.39 -9.83 -38.57
C SER A 141 -11.77 -10.05 -37.12
N LEU A 142 -12.82 -9.35 -36.68
CA LEU A 142 -13.41 -9.42 -35.35
C LEU A 142 -14.80 -10.06 -35.36
N SER A 143 -15.11 -10.84 -36.39
CA SER A 143 -16.46 -11.42 -36.58
C SER A 143 -16.88 -12.28 -35.38
N ASN A 144 -17.84 -11.77 -34.59
CA ASN A 144 -18.33 -12.32 -33.31
C ASN A 144 -17.36 -12.22 -32.11
N ALA A 145 -16.24 -11.52 -32.23
CA ALA A 145 -15.24 -11.40 -31.18
C ALA A 145 -15.73 -10.57 -29.98
N ARG A 146 -15.28 -10.93 -28.77
CA ARG A 146 -15.64 -10.26 -27.51
C ARG A 146 -14.50 -9.42 -26.93
N GLU A 147 -13.26 -9.87 -27.03
CA GLU A 147 -12.03 -9.18 -26.60
C GLU A 147 -11.06 -9.01 -27.78
N LEU A 148 -10.42 -7.84 -27.85
CA LEU A 148 -9.22 -7.57 -28.65
C LEU A 148 -8.10 -7.15 -27.70
N ARG A 149 -6.94 -7.80 -27.79
CA ARG A 149 -5.76 -7.45 -27.01
C ARG A 149 -4.60 -7.07 -27.91
N LEU A 150 -4.07 -5.85 -27.71
CA LEU A 150 -2.90 -5.32 -28.40
C LEU A 150 -1.70 -5.43 -27.46
N ILE A 151 -0.69 -6.23 -27.82
CA ILE A 151 0.42 -6.60 -26.95
C ILE A 151 1.74 -6.15 -27.58
N ALA A 152 2.61 -5.53 -26.80
CA ALA A 152 4.00 -5.25 -27.17
C ALA A 152 4.94 -5.92 -26.16
N THR A 153 5.90 -6.73 -26.63
CA THR A 153 6.93 -7.36 -25.78
C THR A 153 8.34 -6.98 -26.21
N ASP A 154 9.24 -6.90 -25.23
CA ASP A 154 10.71 -6.86 -25.41
C ASP A 154 11.18 -8.01 -26.31
N SER A 155 12.22 -7.78 -27.10
CA SER A 155 12.81 -8.79 -27.99
C SER A 155 13.88 -9.68 -27.34
N GLY A 156 14.20 -9.45 -26.06
CA GLY A 156 15.20 -10.16 -25.28
C GLY A 156 16.51 -9.40 -25.10
N ASN A 157 16.59 -8.15 -25.55
CA ASN A 157 17.70 -7.22 -25.36
C ASN A 157 17.43 -6.20 -24.23
N GLY A 158 16.23 -6.20 -23.66
CA GLY A 158 15.83 -5.34 -22.56
C GLY A 158 15.16 -4.06 -23.05
N ILE A 159 14.31 -3.51 -22.17
CA ILE A 159 13.24 -2.54 -22.45
C ILE A 159 13.67 -1.12 -22.89
N GLY A 160 14.90 -0.93 -23.35
CA GLY A 160 15.42 0.39 -23.69
C GLY A 160 14.85 0.89 -25.00
N CYS A 161 14.22 2.07 -25.00
CA CYS A 161 13.65 2.69 -26.22
C CYS A 161 12.48 1.93 -26.87
N ASP A 162 11.83 1.01 -26.16
CA ASP A 162 10.78 0.14 -26.72
C ASP A 162 9.37 0.78 -26.69
N MET A 163 9.27 2.02 -27.19
CA MET A 163 8.00 2.72 -27.36
C MET A 163 7.28 2.21 -28.61
N ALA A 164 6.15 1.54 -28.41
CA ALA A 164 5.38 0.82 -29.40
C ALA A 164 4.11 1.59 -29.79
N ASN A 165 3.96 1.89 -31.08
CA ASN A 165 2.83 2.66 -31.61
C ASN A 165 1.83 1.77 -32.35
N TRP A 166 0.56 2.00 -32.07
CA TRP A 166 -0.61 1.49 -32.77
C TRP A 166 -1.26 2.66 -33.50
N ALA A 167 -0.67 3.08 -34.61
CA ALA A 167 -1.11 4.23 -35.39
C ALA A 167 -2.41 3.93 -36.15
N GLU A 168 -3.24 4.96 -36.34
CA GLU A 168 -4.54 4.90 -37.02
C GLU A 168 -5.44 3.74 -36.54
N ALA A 169 -5.25 3.31 -35.29
CA ALA A 169 -5.88 2.14 -34.71
C ALA A 169 -7.39 2.35 -34.59
N ARG A 170 -8.16 1.56 -35.35
CA ARG A 170 -9.59 1.78 -35.53
C ARG A 170 -10.38 0.48 -35.68
N LEU A 171 -11.61 0.50 -35.20
CA LEU A 171 -12.58 -0.57 -35.32
C LEU A 171 -13.61 -0.24 -36.39
N VAL A 172 -14.08 -1.24 -37.13
CA VAL A 172 -15.10 -1.07 -38.19
C VAL A 172 -16.38 -1.78 -37.78
N ARG A 173 -17.48 -1.02 -37.71
CA ARG A 173 -18.83 -1.57 -37.45
C ARG A 173 -19.29 -2.44 -38.61
N ASN A 174 -20.13 -3.42 -38.29
CA ASN A 174 -21.00 -4.04 -39.30
C ASN A 174 -22.26 -3.17 -39.48
N PRO A 175 -22.49 -2.54 -40.64
CA PRO A 175 -23.64 -1.66 -40.84
C PRO A 175 -24.97 -2.41 -40.98
N ARG A 176 -24.97 -3.75 -40.89
CA ARG A 176 -26.18 -4.57 -40.76
C ARG A 176 -26.42 -5.09 -39.33
N THR A 177 -25.64 -4.63 -38.37
CA THR A 177 -25.78 -4.99 -36.95
C THR A 177 -26.29 -3.77 -36.18
N PRO A 178 -27.36 -3.90 -35.38
CA PRO A 178 -27.84 -2.82 -34.53
C PRO A 178 -26.72 -2.33 -33.61
N PHE A 179 -26.50 -1.02 -33.59
CA PHE A 179 -25.51 -0.39 -32.72
C PHE A 179 -26.22 0.30 -31.55
N PHE A 180 -25.68 0.15 -30.33
CA PHE A 180 -26.26 0.70 -29.11
C PHE A 180 -25.42 1.89 -28.65
N GLY A 181 -26.01 3.09 -28.71
CA GLY A 181 -25.37 4.33 -28.27
C GLY A 181 -25.24 4.44 -26.75
N ALA A 182 -24.57 5.50 -26.30
CA ALA A 182 -24.36 5.77 -24.88
C ALA A 182 -25.71 5.89 -24.11
N ILE A 183 -25.80 5.24 -22.96
CA ILE A 183 -27.01 5.23 -22.15
C ILE A 183 -27.20 6.60 -21.49
N THR A 184 -28.33 7.25 -21.77
CA THR A 184 -28.76 8.44 -21.04
C THR A 184 -29.66 8.03 -19.89
N THR A 185 -29.47 8.65 -18.72
CA THR A 185 -30.13 8.26 -17.47
C THR A 185 -30.85 9.45 -16.85
N SER A 186 -32.04 9.21 -16.30
CA SER A 186 -32.81 10.18 -15.52
C SER A 186 -33.32 9.57 -14.21
N LEU A 187 -33.30 10.38 -13.15
CA LEU A 187 -33.75 10.07 -11.80
C LEU A 187 -34.87 11.04 -11.43
N ALA A 188 -36.06 10.53 -11.11
CA ALA A 188 -37.26 11.32 -10.82
C ALA A 188 -37.59 12.39 -11.90
N GLY A 189 -37.38 12.05 -13.18
CA GLY A 189 -37.58 12.93 -14.33
C GLY A 189 -36.40 13.82 -14.72
N GLU A 190 -35.43 14.06 -13.83
CA GLU A 190 -34.28 14.93 -14.09
C GLU A 190 -33.06 14.16 -14.63
N PRO A 191 -32.17 14.77 -15.43
CA PRO A 191 -30.92 14.15 -15.87
C PRO A 191 -30.07 13.69 -14.68
N ALA A 192 -29.61 12.45 -14.72
CA ALA A 192 -28.80 11.88 -13.64
C ALA A 192 -27.34 12.34 -13.71
N PRO A 193 -26.64 12.44 -12.56
CA PRO A 193 -25.19 12.60 -12.57
C PRO A 193 -24.51 11.36 -13.18
N ALA A 194 -23.22 11.50 -13.50
CA ALA A 194 -22.39 10.37 -13.88
C ALA A 194 -22.36 9.29 -12.77
N SER A 195 -22.11 8.05 -13.17
CA SER A 195 -21.91 6.94 -12.23
C SER A 195 -20.63 7.17 -11.41
N SER A 196 -20.67 6.70 -10.15
CA SER A 196 -19.54 6.75 -9.22
C SER A 196 -18.27 6.10 -9.80
N ALA A 197 -17.14 6.33 -9.13
CA ALA A 197 -15.97 5.49 -9.36
C ALA A 197 -16.34 4.00 -9.23
N ASN A 198 -15.76 3.18 -10.10
CA ASN A 198 -16.01 1.75 -10.17
C ASN A 198 -15.18 1.03 -9.10
N VAL A 199 -15.76 0.05 -8.41
CA VAL A 199 -15.05 -0.90 -7.53
C VAL A 199 -15.32 -2.30 -8.06
N CYS A 200 -14.34 -2.94 -8.69
CA CYS A 200 -14.43 -4.26 -9.35
C CYS A 200 -15.81 -4.54 -10.02
N GLY A 201 -16.25 -3.61 -10.87
CA GLY A 201 -17.49 -3.70 -11.64
C GLY A 201 -18.76 -3.22 -10.93
N PHE A 202 -18.68 -2.71 -9.70
CA PHE A 202 -19.78 -2.03 -9.02
C PHE A 202 -19.67 -0.51 -9.17
N SER A 203 -20.78 0.17 -9.51
CA SER A 203 -20.90 1.62 -9.40
C SER A 203 -22.32 2.04 -8.98
N LEU A 204 -22.44 3.29 -8.51
CA LEU A 204 -23.68 3.90 -8.05
C LEU A 204 -24.02 5.13 -8.91
N ILE A 205 -25.26 5.20 -9.41
CA ILE A 205 -25.82 6.43 -9.97
C ILE A 205 -26.82 6.98 -8.96
N ALA A 206 -26.51 8.14 -8.38
CA ALA A 206 -27.35 8.81 -7.41
C ALA A 206 -27.05 10.33 -7.37
N GLY A 207 -28.11 11.14 -7.25
CA GLY A 207 -28.02 12.54 -6.84
C GLY A 207 -27.90 12.69 -5.32
N GLU A 208 -28.00 13.91 -4.80
CA GLU A 208 -27.96 14.18 -3.35
C GLU A 208 -29.13 13.53 -2.58
N SER A 209 -30.26 13.33 -3.27
CA SER A 209 -31.45 12.65 -2.75
C SER A 209 -32.23 11.98 -3.89
N GLY A 210 -33.38 11.39 -3.60
CA GLY A 210 -34.21 10.70 -4.60
C GLY A 210 -33.72 9.27 -4.89
N PRO A 211 -34.14 8.68 -6.04
CA PRO A 211 -33.87 7.27 -6.36
C PRO A 211 -32.40 7.01 -6.67
N GLN A 212 -31.99 5.74 -6.54
CA GLN A 212 -30.60 5.29 -6.68
C GLN A 212 -30.52 4.09 -7.63
N VAL A 213 -29.41 3.94 -8.33
CA VAL A 213 -29.14 2.77 -9.19
C VAL A 213 -27.81 2.15 -8.81
N ALA A 214 -27.83 0.90 -8.35
CA ALA A 214 -26.64 0.06 -8.31
C ALA A 214 -26.41 -0.57 -9.68
N VAL A 215 -25.19 -0.49 -10.19
CA VAL A 215 -24.76 -1.14 -11.43
C VAL A 215 -23.78 -2.24 -11.06
N MET A 216 -24.02 -3.45 -11.53
CA MET A 216 -23.14 -4.61 -11.37
C MET A 216 -22.75 -5.11 -12.76
N GLU A 217 -21.70 -4.51 -13.33
CA GLU A 217 -21.12 -4.88 -14.62
C GLU A 217 -20.78 -6.38 -14.74
N PRO A 218 -20.17 -7.06 -13.74
CA PRO A 218 -19.77 -8.47 -13.85
C PRO A 218 -20.99 -9.42 -13.90
N ALA A 219 -22.13 -8.99 -13.37
CA ALA A 219 -23.39 -9.73 -13.43
C ALA A 219 -24.24 -9.35 -14.67
N GLY A 220 -23.87 -8.30 -15.40
CA GLY A 220 -24.68 -7.74 -16.48
C GLY A 220 -26.05 -7.22 -15.99
N THR A 221 -26.10 -6.64 -14.78
CA THR A 221 -27.35 -6.21 -14.13
C THR A 221 -27.27 -4.80 -13.58
N PHE A 222 -28.42 -4.14 -13.46
CA PHE A 222 -28.58 -2.97 -12.61
C PHE A 222 -29.80 -3.14 -11.70
N THR A 223 -29.82 -2.43 -10.58
CA THR A 223 -30.95 -2.42 -9.64
C THR A 223 -31.36 -0.99 -9.32
N ALA A 224 -32.59 -0.64 -9.69
CA ALA A 224 -33.20 0.65 -9.35
C ALA A 224 -33.87 0.56 -7.97
N GLY A 225 -33.36 1.34 -7.01
CA GLY A 225 -33.96 1.55 -5.69
C GLY A 225 -34.88 2.77 -5.71
N VAL A 226 -36.19 2.53 -5.78
CA VAL A 226 -37.25 3.56 -5.91
C VAL A 226 -38.20 3.55 -4.71
N ARG A 227 -38.72 4.71 -4.34
CA ARG A 227 -39.84 4.86 -3.38
C ARG A 227 -41.13 5.18 -4.14
N HIS A 228 -42.26 5.19 -3.43
CA HIS A 228 -43.55 5.63 -3.97
C HIS A 228 -43.41 6.91 -4.81
N ASP A 229 -43.91 6.85 -6.05
CA ASP A 229 -43.88 7.91 -7.07
C ASP A 229 -42.51 8.38 -7.59
N GLU A 230 -41.39 7.84 -7.12
CA GLU A 230 -40.09 8.02 -7.78
C GLU A 230 -39.97 7.09 -9.00
N ASP A 231 -39.38 7.60 -10.09
CA ASP A 231 -38.98 6.80 -11.25
C ASP A 231 -37.47 6.86 -11.56
N VAL A 232 -36.97 5.78 -12.16
CA VAL A 232 -35.66 5.69 -12.82
C VAL A 232 -35.93 5.35 -14.27
N ARG A 233 -35.27 6.04 -15.20
CA ARG A 233 -35.42 5.78 -16.63
C ARG A 233 -34.08 5.86 -17.35
N PHE A 234 -33.82 4.87 -18.18
CA PHE A 234 -32.71 4.83 -19.12
C PHE A 234 -33.24 4.89 -20.55
N VAL A 235 -32.53 5.62 -21.41
CA VAL A 235 -32.78 5.66 -22.85
C VAL A 235 -31.47 5.31 -23.57
N ILE A 236 -31.52 4.25 -24.37
CA ILE A 236 -30.42 3.69 -25.14
C ILE A 236 -30.70 3.96 -26.62
N PRO A 237 -29.95 4.85 -27.29
CA PRO A 237 -30.06 5.04 -28.73
C PRO A 237 -29.75 3.74 -29.48
N VAL A 238 -30.48 3.47 -30.56
CA VAL A 238 -30.21 2.33 -31.46
C VAL A 238 -30.06 2.84 -32.89
N GLU A 239 -28.95 2.51 -33.52
CA GLU A 239 -28.62 2.86 -34.91
C GLU A 239 -28.54 1.59 -35.77
N ASN A 240 -28.50 1.74 -37.10
CA ASN A 240 -28.37 0.65 -38.08
C ASN A 240 -29.52 -0.38 -38.03
N ILE A 241 -30.76 0.07 -37.85
CA ILE A 241 -31.95 -0.80 -37.75
C ILE A 241 -32.41 -1.24 -39.14
N VAL A 242 -31.62 -2.10 -39.78
CA VAL A 242 -31.89 -2.63 -41.13
C VAL A 242 -32.96 -3.74 -41.18
N GLU A 243 -33.39 -4.24 -40.02
CA GLU A 243 -34.29 -5.38 -39.84
C GLU A 243 -35.14 -5.20 -38.57
N PRO A 244 -36.35 -5.79 -38.47
CA PRO A 244 -37.18 -5.74 -37.27
C PRO A 244 -36.45 -6.25 -36.02
N LEU A 245 -36.58 -5.52 -34.91
CA LEU A 245 -35.91 -5.82 -33.65
C LEU A 245 -36.89 -6.34 -32.60
N ARG A 246 -36.49 -7.36 -31.85
CA ARG A 246 -37.17 -7.85 -30.65
C ARG A 246 -36.31 -7.56 -29.43
N ILE A 247 -36.80 -6.74 -28.51
CA ILE A 247 -36.11 -6.42 -27.26
C ILE A 247 -36.72 -7.26 -26.13
N THR A 248 -35.88 -8.00 -25.42
CA THR A 248 -36.27 -8.82 -24.26
C THR A 248 -35.46 -8.44 -23.03
N ALA A 249 -36.02 -8.62 -21.83
CA ALA A 249 -35.32 -8.41 -20.56
C ALA A 249 -35.94 -9.28 -19.46
N GLU A 250 -35.20 -9.54 -18.40
CA GLU A 250 -35.73 -10.11 -17.15
C GLU A 250 -35.71 -9.07 -16.03
N VAL A 251 -36.78 -9.05 -15.23
CA VAL A 251 -36.91 -8.14 -14.08
C VAL A 251 -37.40 -8.90 -12.86
N ALA A 252 -36.80 -8.64 -11.70
CA ALA A 252 -37.24 -9.15 -10.41
C ALA A 252 -37.27 -8.05 -9.35
N VAL A 253 -38.26 -8.09 -8.46
CA VAL A 253 -38.26 -7.28 -7.23
C VAL A 253 -37.42 -8.00 -6.18
N VAL A 254 -36.21 -7.49 -5.97
CA VAL A 254 -35.20 -8.05 -5.05
C VAL A 254 -35.31 -7.47 -3.63
N TYR A 255 -35.95 -6.32 -3.48
CA TYR A 255 -36.30 -5.73 -2.19
C TYR A 255 -37.66 -5.03 -2.26
N GLY A 256 -38.40 -4.99 -1.14
CA GLY A 256 -39.73 -4.38 -1.08
C GLY A 256 -40.86 -5.27 -1.62
N LYS A 257 -42.05 -4.68 -1.79
CA LYS A 257 -43.29 -5.41 -2.14
C LYS A 257 -43.56 -5.49 -3.63
N GLN A 258 -43.53 -4.36 -4.33
CA GLN A 258 -43.97 -4.25 -5.72
C GLN A 258 -43.48 -2.96 -6.38
N ALA A 259 -43.26 -3.01 -7.69
CA ALA A 259 -42.93 -1.86 -8.53
C ALA A 259 -43.63 -1.94 -9.89
N GLU A 260 -43.75 -0.81 -10.56
CA GLU A 260 -44.19 -0.72 -11.95
C GLU A 260 -42.97 -0.58 -12.85
N VAL A 261 -42.93 -1.33 -13.94
CA VAL A 261 -41.79 -1.39 -14.84
C VAL A 261 -42.24 -1.38 -16.29
N GLN A 262 -41.46 -0.70 -17.13
CA GLN A 262 -41.78 -0.46 -18.53
C GLN A 262 -40.57 -0.72 -19.42
N LEU A 263 -40.83 -1.36 -20.55
CA LEU A 263 -39.90 -1.51 -21.68
C LEU A 263 -40.59 -0.98 -22.95
N SER A 264 -39.89 -0.19 -23.76
CA SER A 264 -40.42 0.34 -25.02
C SER A 264 -39.35 0.57 -26.08
N ILE A 265 -39.73 0.42 -27.35
CA ILE A 265 -38.93 0.73 -28.55
C ILE A 265 -39.88 1.23 -29.65
N GLY A 266 -39.47 2.24 -30.44
CA GLY A 266 -40.25 2.70 -31.60
C GLY A 266 -41.73 3.04 -31.31
N GLY A 267 -42.03 3.62 -30.15
CA GLY A 267 -43.38 3.93 -29.71
C GLY A 267 -44.22 2.73 -29.21
N LYS A 268 -43.86 1.48 -29.49
CA LYS A 268 -44.45 0.30 -28.83
C LYS A 268 -43.95 0.22 -27.39
N ARG A 269 -44.88 0.01 -26.46
CA ARG A 269 -44.64 0.05 -25.01
C ARG A 269 -45.35 -1.07 -24.28
N VAL A 270 -44.60 -1.78 -23.43
CA VAL A 270 -45.12 -2.77 -22.49
C VAL A 270 -44.87 -2.28 -21.07
N THR A 271 -45.89 -2.34 -20.22
CA THR A 271 -45.82 -1.95 -18.81
C THR A 271 -46.40 -3.08 -17.96
N ARG A 272 -45.72 -3.43 -16.87
CA ARG A 272 -46.16 -4.47 -15.93
C ARG A 272 -45.93 -4.02 -14.50
N ARG A 273 -46.74 -4.54 -13.59
CA ARG A 273 -46.45 -4.52 -12.15
C ARG A 273 -45.81 -5.84 -11.80
N VAL A 274 -44.67 -5.79 -11.11
CA VAL A 274 -43.92 -6.96 -10.64
C VAL A 274 -43.94 -6.94 -9.12
N ARG A 275 -44.15 -8.10 -8.51
CA ARG A 275 -44.20 -8.29 -7.06
C ARG A 275 -42.95 -9.00 -6.53
N SER A 276 -42.72 -8.89 -5.23
CA SER A 276 -41.69 -9.64 -4.52
C SER A 276 -41.81 -11.14 -4.80
N GLY A 277 -40.69 -11.79 -5.14
CA GLY A 277 -40.66 -13.21 -5.54
C GLY A 277 -41.08 -13.49 -6.99
N GLU A 278 -41.56 -12.51 -7.76
CA GLU A 278 -41.79 -12.67 -9.20
C GLU A 278 -40.53 -12.30 -9.99
N SER A 279 -40.14 -13.17 -10.93
CA SER A 279 -39.20 -12.86 -12.01
C SER A 279 -39.96 -12.86 -13.33
N VAL A 280 -40.03 -11.72 -14.01
CA VAL A 280 -40.89 -11.50 -15.17
C VAL A 280 -40.03 -11.22 -16.40
N ALA A 281 -40.28 -11.99 -17.48
CA ALA A 281 -39.72 -11.71 -18.78
C ALA A 281 -40.54 -10.63 -19.52
N PHE A 282 -39.83 -9.70 -20.12
CA PHE A 282 -40.35 -8.61 -20.95
C PHE A 282 -40.03 -8.91 -22.40
N GLU A 283 -40.94 -8.52 -23.28
CA GLU A 283 -40.73 -8.51 -24.72
C GLU A 283 -41.44 -7.30 -25.31
N THR A 284 -40.76 -6.58 -26.20
CA THR A 284 -41.36 -5.60 -27.10
C THR A 284 -40.65 -5.71 -28.45
N GLU A 285 -41.31 -5.29 -29.52
CA GLU A 285 -40.78 -5.37 -30.88
C GLU A 285 -40.80 -4.00 -31.56
N LEU A 286 -39.90 -3.80 -32.53
CA LEU A 286 -39.96 -2.75 -33.53
C LEU A 286 -40.14 -3.47 -34.88
N SER A 287 -41.31 -3.31 -35.49
CA SER A 287 -41.68 -4.03 -36.72
C SER A 287 -41.25 -3.31 -37.99
N ASP A 288 -41.07 -1.99 -37.91
CA ASP A 288 -40.70 -1.13 -39.02
C ASP A 288 -39.18 -0.94 -39.06
N VAL A 289 -38.65 -0.75 -40.27
CA VAL A 289 -37.21 -0.56 -40.54
C VAL A 289 -36.95 0.95 -40.55
N GLU A 290 -36.11 1.44 -39.63
CA GLU A 290 -35.80 2.85 -39.43
C GLU A 290 -34.27 3.07 -39.44
N GLU A 291 -33.78 4.30 -39.64
CA GLU A 291 -32.33 4.56 -39.56
C GLU A 291 -31.84 4.55 -38.11
N THR A 292 -32.64 5.11 -37.19
CA THR A 292 -32.38 5.18 -35.75
C THR A 292 -33.67 5.05 -34.95
N SER A 293 -33.57 4.55 -33.72
CA SER A 293 -34.67 4.51 -32.74
C SER A 293 -34.09 4.57 -31.32
N SER A 294 -34.90 4.32 -30.28
CA SER A 294 -34.37 4.20 -28.91
C SER A 294 -35.12 3.15 -28.09
N ILE A 295 -34.36 2.46 -27.23
CA ILE A 295 -34.89 1.55 -26.21
C ILE A 295 -35.00 2.34 -24.92
N MET A 296 -36.21 2.39 -24.35
CA MET A 296 -36.43 2.95 -23.01
C MET A 296 -36.74 1.84 -22.02
N VAL A 297 -36.01 1.86 -20.91
CA VAL A 297 -36.23 1.04 -19.72
C VAL A 297 -36.62 1.97 -18.59
N SER A 298 -37.69 1.69 -17.84
CA SER A 298 -37.99 2.45 -16.62
C SER A 298 -38.62 1.64 -15.52
N THR A 299 -38.39 2.10 -14.28
CA THR A 299 -38.89 1.54 -13.03
C THR A 299 -39.53 2.67 -12.22
N ARG A 300 -40.72 2.46 -11.67
CA ARG A 300 -41.42 3.39 -10.78
C ARG A 300 -41.87 2.68 -9.50
N GLY A 301 -41.65 3.30 -8.35
CA GLY A 301 -42.08 2.74 -7.07
C GLY A 301 -43.60 2.90 -6.86
N ILE A 302 -44.26 1.80 -6.44
CA ILE A 302 -45.71 1.78 -6.17
C ILE A 302 -46.01 1.95 -4.68
N GLU A 303 -45.27 1.27 -3.80
CA GLU A 303 -45.57 1.22 -2.37
C GLU A 303 -44.29 0.96 -1.56
N GLY A 304 -43.99 1.85 -0.61
CA GLY A 304 -42.75 1.78 0.17
C GLY A 304 -41.50 1.99 -0.69
N GLU A 305 -40.38 1.45 -0.24
CA GLU A 305 -39.15 1.31 -1.04
C GLU A 305 -39.15 -0.05 -1.75
N ALA A 306 -38.77 -0.07 -3.03
CA ALA A 306 -38.60 -1.26 -3.84
C ALA A 306 -37.25 -1.24 -4.55
N GLY A 307 -36.52 -2.36 -4.46
CA GLY A 307 -35.33 -2.64 -5.26
C GLY A 307 -35.71 -3.52 -6.44
N VAL A 308 -35.49 -3.04 -7.66
CA VAL A 308 -35.91 -3.71 -8.89
C VAL A 308 -34.70 -3.99 -9.75
N ARG A 309 -34.31 -5.26 -9.84
CA ARG A 309 -33.16 -5.72 -10.61
C ARG A 309 -33.58 -6.05 -12.03
N TRP A 310 -32.83 -5.52 -12.99
CA TRP A 310 -32.94 -5.81 -14.41
C TRP A 310 -31.72 -6.59 -14.88
N ARG A 311 -31.93 -7.60 -15.72
CA ARG A 311 -30.87 -8.44 -16.29
C ARG A 311 -31.23 -8.94 -17.69
N ARG A 312 -30.22 -9.44 -18.42
CA ARG A 312 -30.39 -10.10 -19.74
C ARG A 312 -31.17 -9.22 -20.74
N LEU A 313 -30.93 -7.90 -20.74
CA LEU A 313 -31.48 -7.02 -21.77
C LEU A 313 -30.85 -7.39 -23.12
N ARG A 314 -31.67 -7.86 -24.06
CA ARG A 314 -31.22 -8.44 -25.34
C ARG A 314 -32.01 -7.87 -26.50
N CYS A 315 -31.31 -7.59 -27.59
CA CYS A 315 -31.91 -7.28 -28.88
C CYS A 315 -31.75 -8.50 -29.80
N THR A 316 -32.82 -8.96 -30.42
CA THR A 316 -32.79 -10.03 -31.42
C THR A 316 -33.23 -9.49 -32.77
N SER A 317 -32.43 -9.74 -33.80
CA SER A 317 -32.72 -9.41 -35.20
C SER A 317 -32.61 -10.70 -36.03
N LYS A 318 -33.73 -11.11 -36.64
CA LYS A 318 -33.95 -12.46 -37.18
C LYS A 318 -33.54 -13.56 -36.18
N GLU A 319 -32.42 -14.23 -36.44
CA GLU A 319 -31.87 -15.35 -35.65
C GLU A 319 -30.66 -14.93 -34.79
N ARG A 320 -30.21 -13.68 -34.87
CA ARG A 320 -29.05 -13.17 -34.13
C ARG A 320 -29.50 -12.40 -32.90
N SER A 321 -28.98 -12.77 -31.73
CA SER A 321 -29.22 -12.08 -30.47
C SER A 321 -27.96 -11.36 -30.01
N TYR A 322 -28.14 -10.12 -29.55
CA TYR A 322 -27.11 -9.22 -29.05
C TYR A 322 -27.46 -8.85 -27.60
N ASP A 323 -26.56 -9.07 -26.66
CA ASP A 323 -26.70 -8.57 -25.29
C ASP A 323 -26.47 -7.04 -25.29
N ILE A 324 -27.37 -6.28 -24.65
CA ILE A 324 -27.26 -4.83 -24.51
C ILE A 324 -26.61 -4.54 -23.15
N PRO A 325 -25.36 -4.05 -23.11
CA PRO A 325 -24.63 -3.89 -21.87
C PRO A 325 -25.05 -2.62 -21.13
N PHE A 326 -25.18 -2.70 -19.81
CA PHE A 326 -25.50 -1.56 -18.94
C PHE A 326 -24.26 -0.72 -18.62
N VAL A 327 -23.69 -0.08 -19.65
CA VAL A 327 -22.53 0.81 -19.51
C VAL A 327 -23.02 2.24 -19.41
N PHE A 328 -22.76 2.85 -18.26
CA PHE A 328 -23.09 4.24 -17.98
C PHE A 328 -21.82 5.10 -18.03
N PRO A 329 -21.92 6.39 -18.37
CA PRO A 329 -20.81 7.32 -18.21
C PRO A 329 -20.32 7.31 -16.75
N GLN A 330 -19.00 7.11 -16.56
CA GLN A 330 -18.33 7.23 -15.27
C GLN A 330 -17.81 8.66 -15.10
N GLU A 331 -17.81 9.14 -13.87
CA GLU A 331 -17.22 10.41 -13.48
C GLU A 331 -15.68 10.32 -13.55
N GLU A 332 -14.99 11.39 -13.96
CA GLU A 332 -13.53 11.46 -13.84
C GLU A 332 -13.13 11.54 -12.35
N GLU A 333 -11.98 10.96 -11.97
CA GLU A 333 -11.53 11.01 -10.57
C GLU A 333 -11.23 12.46 -10.17
N GLN A 334 -11.86 12.93 -9.09
CA GLN A 334 -11.72 14.28 -8.56
C GLN A 334 -11.36 14.27 -7.07
N PHE A 335 -10.68 15.34 -6.63
CA PHE A 335 -10.21 15.51 -5.26
C PHE A 335 -10.70 16.86 -4.68
N PRO A 336 -11.53 16.86 -3.62
CA PRO A 336 -12.05 15.70 -2.90
C PRO A 336 -13.06 14.88 -3.75
N PRO A 337 -13.18 13.56 -3.54
CA PRO A 337 -14.20 12.75 -4.22
C PRO A 337 -15.61 13.23 -3.88
N ARG A 338 -16.52 13.19 -4.87
CA ARG A 338 -17.93 13.57 -4.68
C ARG A 338 -18.57 12.78 -3.53
N PRO A 339 -19.11 13.43 -2.49
CA PRO A 339 -19.89 12.75 -1.47
C PRO A 339 -21.09 12.03 -2.09
N LEU A 340 -21.28 10.77 -1.73
CA LEU A 340 -22.45 9.99 -2.14
C LEU A 340 -23.54 10.10 -1.07
N PRO A 341 -24.83 10.06 -1.46
CA PRO A 341 -25.91 9.99 -0.51
C PRO A 341 -25.85 8.68 0.29
N GLN A 342 -26.51 8.68 1.44
CA GLN A 342 -26.78 7.46 2.20
C GLN A 342 -27.48 6.41 1.32
N LEU A 343 -26.98 5.17 1.34
CA LEU A 343 -27.49 4.09 0.49
C LEU A 343 -28.90 3.66 0.93
N ARG A 344 -29.79 3.40 -0.03
CA ARG A 344 -31.10 2.78 0.23
C ARG A 344 -30.94 1.33 0.69
N ARG A 345 -31.90 0.79 1.45
CA ARG A 345 -31.83 -0.59 1.95
C ARG A 345 -31.76 -1.61 0.81
N SER A 346 -32.45 -1.34 -0.30
CA SER A 346 -32.28 -2.14 -1.53
C SER A 346 -30.83 -2.13 -2.04
N ILE A 347 -30.17 -0.97 -2.04
CA ILE A 347 -28.82 -0.77 -2.59
C ILE A 347 -27.74 -1.33 -1.65
N GLU A 348 -27.93 -1.23 -0.33
CA GLU A 348 -27.10 -1.92 0.67
C GLU A 348 -27.05 -3.44 0.39
N GLN A 349 -28.21 -4.05 0.08
CA GLN A 349 -28.30 -5.49 -0.23
C GLN A 349 -27.62 -5.86 -1.56
N GLU A 350 -27.74 -5.04 -2.60
CA GLU A 350 -27.03 -5.26 -3.86
C GLU A 350 -25.51 -5.21 -3.67
N LEU A 351 -25.01 -4.28 -2.84
CA LEU A 351 -23.58 -4.15 -2.56
C LEU A 351 -23.04 -5.33 -1.73
N VAL A 352 -23.84 -5.88 -0.81
CA VAL A 352 -23.51 -7.13 -0.09
C VAL A 352 -23.50 -8.34 -1.04
N GLU A 353 -24.46 -8.44 -1.95
CA GLU A 353 -24.48 -9.55 -2.92
C GLU A 353 -23.34 -9.46 -3.94
N TRP A 354 -23.01 -8.24 -4.42
CA TRP A 354 -21.83 -8.01 -5.26
C TRP A 354 -20.54 -8.47 -4.55
N ASP A 355 -20.38 -8.12 -3.27
CA ASP A 355 -19.20 -8.52 -2.51
C ASP A 355 -19.07 -10.04 -2.46
N TRP A 356 -20.14 -10.76 -2.11
CA TRP A 356 -20.15 -12.22 -2.13
C TRP A 356 -19.79 -12.81 -3.51
N ARG A 357 -20.29 -12.22 -4.61
CA ARG A 357 -19.93 -12.63 -5.98
C ARG A 357 -18.43 -12.47 -6.24
N MET A 358 -17.83 -11.37 -5.81
CA MET A 358 -16.38 -11.13 -5.96
C MET A 358 -15.55 -12.09 -5.10
N GLN A 359 -16.01 -12.40 -3.89
CA GLN A 359 -15.36 -13.41 -3.03
C GLN A 359 -15.39 -14.81 -3.62
N ASP A 360 -16.50 -15.21 -4.24
CA ASP A 360 -16.68 -16.58 -4.73
C ASP A 360 -16.15 -16.80 -6.15
N GLY A 361 -16.13 -15.76 -6.99
CA GLY A 361 -15.79 -15.84 -8.41
C GLY A 361 -17.01 -16.02 -9.31
N ILE A 362 -18.15 -15.45 -8.92
CA ILE A 362 -19.40 -15.52 -9.68
C ILE A 362 -19.48 -14.30 -10.59
N GLY A 363 -19.40 -14.52 -11.91
CA GLY A 363 -19.38 -13.43 -12.90
C GLY A 363 -18.05 -12.69 -13.00
N THR A 364 -16.96 -13.22 -12.42
CA THR A 364 -15.61 -12.65 -12.53
C THR A 364 -14.85 -13.29 -13.69
N ASP A 365 -14.13 -12.51 -14.49
CA ASP A 365 -13.36 -13.04 -15.62
C ASP A 365 -12.15 -13.89 -15.18
N ARG A 366 -11.56 -13.55 -14.03
CA ARG A 366 -10.44 -14.27 -13.41
C ARG A 366 -10.95 -15.29 -12.41
N GLU A 367 -10.34 -16.48 -12.38
CA GLU A 367 -10.72 -17.62 -11.53
C GLU A 367 -12.25 -17.77 -11.32
N PRO A 368 -13.04 -17.86 -12.41
CA PRO A 368 -14.49 -18.04 -12.32
C PRO A 368 -14.80 -19.36 -11.62
N ARG A 369 -15.84 -19.38 -10.77
CA ARG A 369 -16.35 -20.61 -10.15
C ARG A 369 -17.78 -20.90 -10.58
N SER A 370 -18.13 -22.18 -10.60
CA SER A 370 -19.53 -22.60 -10.65
C SER A 370 -20.21 -22.35 -9.31
N TRP A 371 -21.52 -22.08 -9.35
CA TRP A 371 -22.35 -21.96 -8.15
C TRP A 371 -22.19 -23.14 -7.19
N LYS A 372 -22.13 -24.38 -7.72
CA LYS A 372 -21.95 -25.60 -6.92
C LYS A 372 -20.68 -25.56 -6.07
N LEU A 373 -19.55 -25.12 -6.63
CA LEU A 373 -18.27 -25.02 -5.92
C LEU A 373 -18.22 -23.81 -4.98
N ALA A 374 -18.83 -22.68 -5.37
CA ALA A 374 -19.00 -21.51 -4.52
C ALA A 374 -19.76 -21.87 -3.23
N ILE A 375 -20.96 -22.46 -3.37
CA ILE A 375 -21.78 -22.91 -2.24
C ILE A 375 -21.02 -23.91 -1.36
N GLN A 376 -20.28 -24.87 -1.95
CA GLN A 376 -19.50 -25.82 -1.18
C GLN A 376 -18.48 -25.12 -0.26
N ASN A 377 -17.72 -24.16 -0.80
CA ASN A 377 -16.73 -23.42 -0.02
C ASN A 377 -17.37 -22.61 1.12
N VAL A 378 -18.53 -21.98 0.88
CA VAL A 378 -19.27 -21.22 1.91
C VAL A 378 -19.84 -22.17 2.97
N LEU A 379 -20.35 -23.34 2.58
CA LEU A 379 -20.82 -24.38 3.49
C LEU A 379 -19.68 -24.93 4.38
N GLU A 380 -18.49 -25.17 3.83
CA GLU A 380 -17.31 -25.64 4.58
C GLU A 380 -16.74 -24.58 5.53
N ARG A 381 -16.80 -23.29 5.17
CA ARG A 381 -16.38 -22.17 6.04
C ARG A 381 -17.40 -21.90 7.14
N GLY A 382 -18.70 -21.99 6.82
CA GLY A 382 -19.77 -21.80 7.79
C GLY A 382 -19.89 -22.93 8.81
N ASP A 383 -19.58 -24.19 8.43
CA ASP A 383 -19.47 -25.29 9.41
C ASP A 383 -18.47 -24.98 10.52
N ARG A 384 -17.28 -24.47 10.15
CA ARG A 384 -16.23 -24.12 11.12
C ARG A 384 -16.66 -22.96 12.02
N LEU A 385 -17.39 -22.00 11.47
CA LEU A 385 -18.00 -20.90 12.22
C LEU A 385 -19.04 -21.40 13.23
N ILE A 386 -20.00 -22.23 12.79
CA ILE A 386 -21.02 -22.83 13.68
C ILE A 386 -20.35 -23.69 14.76
N GLN A 387 -19.32 -24.45 14.42
CA GLN A 387 -18.58 -25.29 15.37
C GLN A 387 -17.91 -24.44 16.47
N ASP A 388 -17.23 -23.34 16.10
CA ASP A 388 -16.57 -22.44 17.06
C ASP A 388 -17.60 -21.72 17.95
N LEU A 389 -18.67 -21.18 17.37
CA LEU A 389 -19.73 -20.50 18.11
C LEU A 389 -20.51 -21.45 19.03
N THR A 390 -20.78 -22.69 18.60
CA THR A 390 -21.42 -23.72 19.45
C THR A 390 -20.50 -24.13 20.59
N ALA A 391 -19.18 -24.24 20.35
CA ALA A 391 -18.19 -24.49 21.39
C ALA A 391 -18.03 -23.31 22.38
N ALA A 392 -18.36 -22.09 21.94
CA ALA A 392 -18.47 -20.89 22.77
C ALA A 392 -19.88 -20.69 23.39
N GLU A 393 -20.73 -21.73 23.37
CA GLU A 393 -22.08 -21.74 23.95
C GLU A 393 -23.07 -20.69 23.37
N VAL A 394 -22.82 -20.21 22.14
CA VAL A 394 -23.74 -19.28 21.44
C VAL A 394 -24.99 -20.04 20.96
N PRO A 395 -26.21 -19.56 21.25
CA PRO A 395 -27.45 -20.27 20.95
C PRO A 395 -27.85 -20.14 19.47
N LEU A 396 -27.47 -21.12 18.64
CA LEU A 396 -27.70 -21.12 17.19
C LEU A 396 -28.78 -22.11 16.70
N VAL A 397 -29.69 -22.59 17.55
CA VAL A 397 -30.54 -23.78 17.26
C VAL A 397 -31.26 -23.67 15.91
N ASP A 398 -32.10 -22.65 15.71
CA ASP A 398 -32.92 -22.48 14.50
C ASP A 398 -32.07 -22.24 13.24
N LEU A 399 -30.97 -21.48 13.37
CA LEU A 399 -30.06 -21.19 12.26
C LEU A 399 -29.23 -22.42 11.87
N ASN A 400 -28.84 -23.24 12.84
CA ASN A 400 -28.10 -24.49 12.62
C ASN A 400 -28.98 -25.55 11.93
N ASP A 401 -30.27 -25.62 12.26
CA ASP A 401 -31.20 -26.49 11.55
C ASP A 401 -31.46 -25.99 10.12
N THR A 402 -31.65 -24.67 9.93
CA THR A 402 -31.72 -24.05 8.59
C THR A 402 -30.44 -24.30 7.77
N TRP A 403 -29.26 -24.25 8.40
CA TRP A 403 -27.99 -24.58 7.75
C TRP A 403 -27.90 -26.03 7.28
N LYS A 404 -28.39 -26.98 8.08
CA LYS A 404 -28.49 -28.40 7.69
C LYS A 404 -29.45 -28.59 6.51
N GLU A 405 -30.57 -27.89 6.48
CA GLU A 405 -31.50 -27.91 5.34
C GLU A 405 -30.84 -27.39 4.06
N LEU A 406 -30.11 -26.27 4.13
CA LEU A 406 -29.38 -25.71 2.98
C LEU A 406 -28.27 -26.63 2.48
N ARG A 407 -27.58 -27.33 3.40
CA ARG A 407 -26.61 -28.39 3.05
C ARG A 407 -27.26 -29.56 2.34
N ASN A 408 -28.42 -30.02 2.82
CA ASN A 408 -29.17 -31.09 2.17
C ASN A 408 -29.66 -30.65 0.77
N ALA A 409 -30.14 -29.41 0.63
CA ALA A 409 -30.53 -28.84 -0.67
C ALA A 409 -29.34 -28.79 -1.64
N TRP A 410 -28.14 -28.40 -1.20
CA TRP A 410 -26.92 -28.46 -2.02
C TRP A 410 -26.57 -29.88 -2.42
N ALA A 411 -26.69 -30.85 -1.52
CA ALA A 411 -26.41 -32.26 -1.82
C ALA A 411 -27.40 -32.83 -2.87
N THR A 412 -28.70 -32.54 -2.73
CA THR A 412 -29.73 -32.93 -3.70
C THR A 412 -29.46 -32.30 -5.06
N LEU A 413 -29.36 -30.96 -5.13
CA LEU A 413 -29.16 -30.21 -6.37
C LEU A 413 -27.83 -30.59 -7.06
N SER A 414 -26.82 -30.97 -6.27
CA SER A 414 -25.53 -31.49 -6.76
C SER A 414 -25.60 -32.84 -7.48
N THR A 415 -26.68 -33.59 -7.33
CA THR A 415 -26.93 -34.88 -7.99
C THR A 415 -27.95 -34.80 -9.14
N GLU A 416 -28.63 -33.66 -9.29
CA GLU A 416 -29.61 -33.44 -10.36
C GLU A 416 -28.93 -33.01 -11.66
N ASN A 417 -28.95 -33.87 -12.68
CA ASN A 417 -28.40 -33.57 -14.02
C ASN A 417 -29.12 -32.44 -14.79
N ALA A 418 -30.18 -31.86 -14.23
CA ALA A 418 -31.04 -30.85 -14.89
C ALA A 418 -31.20 -29.54 -14.10
N ALA A 419 -30.46 -29.35 -13.00
CA ALA A 419 -30.52 -28.15 -12.18
C ALA A 419 -30.07 -26.91 -12.98
N ASN A 420 -30.93 -25.90 -13.09
CA ASN A 420 -30.65 -24.67 -13.84
C ASN A 420 -29.99 -23.57 -12.97
N ASP A 421 -29.34 -22.61 -13.63
CA ASP A 421 -28.61 -21.51 -12.96
C ASP A 421 -29.46 -20.72 -11.96
N SER A 422 -30.78 -20.60 -12.16
CA SER A 422 -31.65 -19.86 -11.25
C SER A 422 -31.92 -20.60 -9.94
N GLN A 423 -31.94 -21.95 -9.97
CA GLN A 423 -32.03 -22.78 -8.75
C GLN A 423 -30.72 -22.69 -7.96
N TRP A 424 -29.59 -22.72 -8.67
CA TRP A 424 -28.26 -22.56 -8.09
C TRP A 424 -28.04 -21.17 -7.48
N GLU A 425 -28.48 -20.11 -8.17
CA GLU A 425 -28.41 -18.73 -7.70
C GLU A 425 -29.28 -18.50 -6.45
N ASP A 426 -30.50 -19.05 -6.39
CA ASP A 426 -31.36 -18.99 -5.18
C ASP A 426 -30.67 -19.66 -3.98
N LEU A 427 -30.21 -20.89 -4.15
CA LEU A 427 -29.54 -21.64 -3.09
C LEU A 427 -28.27 -20.92 -2.61
N TRP A 428 -27.48 -20.37 -3.53
CA TRP A 428 -26.29 -19.58 -3.20
C TRP A 428 -26.62 -18.35 -2.35
N ARG A 429 -27.63 -17.55 -2.74
CA ARG A 429 -28.09 -16.40 -1.94
C ARG A 429 -28.52 -16.83 -0.53
N ARG A 430 -29.32 -17.89 -0.43
CA ARG A 430 -29.85 -18.40 0.85
C ARG A 430 -28.74 -18.87 1.77
N VAL A 431 -27.73 -19.58 1.25
CA VAL A 431 -26.54 -20.00 1.99
C VAL A 431 -25.75 -18.79 2.51
N HIS A 432 -25.54 -17.75 1.69
CA HIS A 432 -24.86 -16.54 2.17
C HIS A 432 -25.66 -15.75 3.22
N ILE A 433 -26.97 -15.58 3.02
CA ILE A 433 -27.86 -14.91 3.98
C ILE A 433 -27.81 -15.60 5.34
N GLU A 434 -27.85 -16.93 5.36
CA GLU A 434 -27.83 -17.69 6.61
C GLU A 434 -26.45 -17.67 7.27
N ARG A 435 -25.36 -17.82 6.48
CA ARG A 435 -23.98 -17.64 6.95
C ARG A 435 -23.77 -16.25 7.56
N ARG A 436 -24.36 -15.21 6.96
CA ARG A 436 -24.31 -13.83 7.47
C ARG A 436 -25.00 -13.72 8.83
N ARG A 437 -26.22 -14.25 8.95
CA ARG A 437 -26.96 -14.28 10.24
C ARG A 437 -26.14 -14.94 11.32
N ILE A 438 -25.64 -16.15 11.07
CA ILE A 438 -24.78 -16.90 12.00
C ILE A 438 -23.54 -16.08 12.41
N ALA A 439 -22.92 -15.36 11.48
CA ALA A 439 -21.77 -14.50 11.78
C ALA A 439 -22.10 -13.31 12.70
N PHE A 440 -23.32 -12.75 12.61
CA PHE A 440 -23.78 -11.63 13.44
C PHE A 440 -24.51 -12.04 14.73
N GLU A 441 -24.94 -13.29 14.89
CA GLU A 441 -25.32 -13.87 16.20
C GLU A 441 -24.11 -14.07 17.14
N ASN A 442 -22.88 -13.95 16.63
CA ASN A 442 -21.68 -13.94 17.46
C ASN A 442 -21.71 -12.71 18.41
N PRO A 443 -21.71 -12.88 19.75
CA PRO A 443 -21.72 -11.74 20.68
C PRO A 443 -20.51 -10.80 20.55
N LEU A 444 -19.42 -11.26 19.93
CA LEU A 444 -18.26 -10.41 19.61
C LEU A 444 -18.51 -9.48 18.42
N ALA A 445 -19.41 -9.86 17.50
CA ALA A 445 -19.81 -9.05 16.36
C ALA A 445 -20.78 -7.91 16.75
N ASP A 446 -21.49 -8.02 17.88
CA ASP A 446 -22.14 -6.88 18.52
C ASP A 446 -21.08 -5.93 19.11
N THR A 447 -20.62 -5.02 18.27
CA THR A 447 -19.66 -3.97 18.63
C THR A 447 -20.33 -2.71 19.20
N GLY A 448 -21.66 -2.61 19.16
CA GLY A 448 -22.34 -1.32 19.13
C GLY A 448 -21.91 -0.46 17.93
N PRO A 449 -22.12 0.86 17.96
CA PRO A 449 -21.69 1.77 16.88
C PRO A 449 -20.19 1.68 16.59
N LEU A 450 -19.80 1.73 15.32
CA LEU A 450 -18.40 1.73 14.90
C LEU A 450 -17.95 3.13 14.47
N LEU A 451 -16.93 3.66 15.14
CA LEU A 451 -16.15 4.80 14.67
C LEU A 451 -15.21 4.33 13.54
N PHE A 452 -15.10 5.14 12.48
CA PHE A 452 -14.13 4.94 11.40
C PHE A 452 -13.81 6.27 10.73
N VAL A 453 -12.83 6.27 9.82
CA VAL A 453 -12.51 7.42 8.98
C VAL A 453 -12.69 7.05 7.51
N LYS A 454 -13.35 7.93 6.75
CA LYS A 454 -13.27 7.94 5.29
C LYS A 454 -12.05 8.75 4.89
N ARG A 455 -11.20 8.24 3.99
CA ARG A 455 -9.95 8.88 3.58
C ARG A 455 -9.56 8.49 2.15
N VAL A 456 -9.07 9.48 1.39
CA VAL A 456 -8.27 9.24 0.19
C VAL A 456 -6.82 8.87 0.58
N PRO A 457 -6.24 7.76 0.08
CA PRO A 457 -4.82 7.42 0.34
C PRO A 457 -3.86 8.54 -0.09
N SER A 458 -2.62 8.53 0.39
CA SER A 458 -1.60 9.51 -0.03
C SER A 458 -1.37 9.52 -1.55
N SER A 459 -0.84 10.64 -2.06
CA SER A 459 -0.38 10.75 -3.45
C SER A 459 0.82 9.87 -3.81
N PHE A 460 1.51 9.33 -2.80
CA PHE A 460 2.68 8.47 -2.95
C PHE A 460 2.56 7.27 -2.01
N SER A 461 2.47 6.06 -2.56
CA SER A 461 2.29 4.83 -1.78
C SER A 461 3.62 4.32 -1.23
N HIS A 462 3.97 4.75 -0.02
CA HIS A 462 5.07 4.18 0.76
C HIS A 462 4.82 4.39 2.26
N GLN A 463 5.23 3.45 3.12
CA GLN A 463 5.08 3.56 4.57
C GLN A 463 5.60 4.88 5.20
N LEU A 464 6.55 5.59 4.55
CA LEU A 464 7.22 6.78 5.10
C LEU A 464 6.56 8.10 4.70
N THR A 465 5.75 8.10 3.63
CA THR A 465 5.01 9.26 3.13
C THR A 465 3.51 9.12 3.27
N GLN A 466 2.97 7.91 3.48
CA GLN A 466 1.52 7.69 3.58
C GLN A 466 0.84 8.47 4.72
N TYR A 467 1.62 8.94 5.69
CA TYR A 467 1.18 9.70 6.84
C TYR A 467 1.73 11.14 6.88
N SER A 468 2.45 11.60 5.84
CA SER A 468 2.96 12.98 5.78
C SER A 468 1.94 13.95 5.18
N GLY A 469 1.82 15.15 5.74
CA GLY A 469 0.94 16.20 5.22
C GLY A 469 1.26 16.60 3.78
N MET A 470 2.54 16.58 3.40
CA MET A 470 2.98 16.89 2.01
C MET A 470 2.45 15.90 0.96
N CYS A 471 1.97 14.72 1.36
CA CYS A 471 1.35 13.73 0.49
C CYS A 471 -0.17 13.59 0.73
N ALA A 472 -0.77 14.47 1.52
CA ALA A 472 -2.20 14.45 1.82
C ALA A 472 -3.03 14.79 0.59
N ARG A 473 -3.90 13.87 0.16
CA ARG A 473 -4.98 14.14 -0.79
C ARG A 473 -6.27 14.46 -0.02
N PRO A 474 -7.05 15.47 -0.45
CA PRO A 474 -8.26 15.86 0.25
C PRO A 474 -9.40 14.86 0.06
N GLY A 475 -10.25 14.75 1.08
CA GLY A 475 -11.50 14.02 1.04
C GLY A 475 -11.73 13.14 2.28
N GLY A 476 -13.00 13.07 2.69
CA GLY A 476 -13.46 12.21 3.77
C GLY A 476 -13.75 12.94 5.08
N GLY A 477 -13.52 12.27 6.20
CA GLY A 477 -13.93 12.74 7.52
C GLY A 477 -13.99 11.62 8.56
N VAL A 478 -14.42 11.99 9.78
CA VAL A 478 -14.65 11.05 10.88
C VAL A 478 -16.13 10.67 10.94
N PHE A 479 -16.44 9.38 10.88
CA PHE A 479 -17.80 8.85 10.76
C PHE A 479 -18.11 7.82 11.85
N VAL A 480 -19.39 7.70 12.20
CA VAL A 480 -19.93 6.60 12.99
C VAL A 480 -20.96 5.84 12.18
N LEU A 481 -20.82 4.52 12.14
CA LEU A 481 -21.81 3.57 11.65
C LEU A 481 -22.62 3.08 12.85
N ASP A 482 -23.89 3.46 12.94
CA ASP A 482 -24.67 3.23 14.17
C ASP A 482 -25.21 1.78 14.28
N GLU A 483 -25.46 1.09 13.16
CA GLU A 483 -25.95 -0.30 13.13
C GLU A 483 -25.06 -1.26 12.28
N PRO A 484 -23.82 -1.57 12.69
CA PRO A 484 -22.92 -2.43 11.91
C PRO A 484 -23.53 -3.80 11.54
N GLY A 485 -23.30 -4.24 10.30
CA GLY A 485 -23.83 -5.51 9.78
C GLY A 485 -25.29 -5.46 9.38
N ASN A 486 -26.10 -4.69 10.09
CA ASN A 486 -27.52 -4.44 9.81
C ASN A 486 -27.75 -3.30 8.82
N SER A 487 -26.90 -2.28 8.81
CA SER A 487 -27.02 -1.10 7.95
C SER A 487 -25.67 -0.51 7.53
N MET A 488 -25.68 0.25 6.43
CA MET A 488 -24.58 1.13 6.02
C MET A 488 -24.88 2.61 6.29
N GLN A 489 -25.96 2.93 7.01
CA GLN A 489 -26.26 4.30 7.46
C GLN A 489 -25.19 4.79 8.43
N CYS A 490 -24.44 5.82 8.02
CA CYS A 490 -23.43 6.47 8.85
C CYS A 490 -23.66 7.98 8.95
N ARG A 491 -23.19 8.54 10.07
CA ARG A 491 -23.21 9.98 10.37
C ARG A 491 -21.78 10.51 10.50
N GLN A 492 -21.53 11.70 9.96
CA GLN A 492 -20.27 12.41 10.17
C GLN A 492 -20.30 13.08 11.55
N LEU A 493 -19.22 12.99 12.33
CA LEU A 493 -19.17 13.57 13.68
C LEU A 493 -18.91 15.09 13.66
N ALA A 494 -17.97 15.55 12.84
CA ALA A 494 -17.66 16.97 12.72
C ALA A 494 -17.23 17.33 11.30
N ALA A 495 -17.46 18.59 10.93
CA ALA A 495 -16.93 19.20 9.71
C ALA A 495 -15.70 20.05 10.07
N LEU A 496 -14.57 19.75 9.45
CA LEU A 496 -13.39 20.60 9.36
C LEU A 496 -13.26 21.12 7.92
N PRO A 497 -12.32 22.05 7.63
CA PRO A 497 -11.99 22.42 6.25
C PRO A 497 -11.65 21.21 5.37
N THR A 498 -11.61 21.43 4.05
CA THR A 498 -11.18 20.40 3.10
C THR A 498 -9.78 19.91 3.49
N GLY A 499 -9.61 18.59 3.55
CA GLY A 499 -8.38 18.00 4.09
C GLY A 499 -8.43 16.48 4.15
N SER A 500 -7.47 15.90 4.86
CA SER A 500 -7.29 14.45 4.99
C SER A 500 -7.27 14.07 6.47
N TYR A 501 -7.85 12.92 6.79
CA TYR A 501 -8.12 12.47 8.17
C TYR A 501 -7.46 11.12 8.42
N GLN A 502 -6.91 10.87 9.62
CA GLN A 502 -6.22 9.62 9.94
C GLN A 502 -6.38 9.16 11.40
N HIS A 503 -6.18 7.85 11.61
CA HIS A 503 -6.04 7.18 12.90
C HIS A 503 -7.02 7.63 14.00
N PRO A 504 -8.34 7.42 13.80
CA PRO A 504 -9.31 7.62 14.86
C PRO A 504 -9.04 6.68 16.05
N GLU A 505 -9.21 7.17 17.28
CA GLU A 505 -9.06 6.40 18.52
C GLU A 505 -10.14 6.77 19.54
N VAL A 506 -10.72 5.75 20.17
CA VAL A 506 -11.79 5.91 21.18
C VAL A 506 -11.21 5.88 22.59
N SER A 507 -11.59 6.86 23.41
CA SER A 507 -11.26 6.93 24.84
C SER A 507 -11.75 5.72 25.64
N TRP A 508 -11.11 5.45 26.78
CA TRP A 508 -11.41 4.26 27.61
C TRP A 508 -12.87 4.19 28.08
N ASP A 509 -13.53 5.33 28.29
CA ASP A 509 -14.94 5.44 28.69
C ASP A 509 -15.92 5.50 27.50
N GLY A 510 -15.43 5.51 26.26
CA GLY A 510 -16.22 5.59 25.03
C GLY A 510 -16.80 6.98 24.73
N ARG A 511 -16.42 8.04 25.46
CA ARG A 511 -17.10 9.36 25.40
C ARG A 511 -16.42 10.41 24.52
N ARG A 512 -15.15 10.19 24.20
CA ARG A 512 -14.30 11.09 23.40
C ARG A 512 -13.54 10.34 22.32
N VAL A 513 -13.24 11.06 21.24
CA VAL A 513 -12.57 10.58 20.04
C VAL A 513 -11.34 11.46 19.77
N LEU A 514 -10.18 10.84 19.59
CA LEU A 514 -9.00 11.47 18.99
C LEU A 514 -8.92 11.12 17.50
N PHE A 515 -8.34 12.01 16.71
CA PHE A 515 -7.96 11.77 15.32
C PHE A 515 -6.84 12.73 14.89
N ALA A 516 -6.21 12.47 13.76
CA ALA A 516 -5.29 13.40 13.10
C ALA A 516 -5.94 14.00 11.85
N PHE A 517 -5.70 15.29 11.59
CA PHE A 517 -6.21 16.01 10.42
C PHE A 517 -5.12 16.90 9.81
N CYS A 518 -5.05 16.93 8.49
CA CYS A 518 -4.23 17.85 7.71
C CYS A 518 -5.15 18.60 6.75
N GLU A 519 -5.14 19.94 6.80
CA GLU A 519 -5.83 20.76 5.81
C GLU A 519 -5.16 20.59 4.43
N ALA A 520 -5.97 20.46 3.39
CA ALA A 520 -5.51 20.30 2.01
C ALA A 520 -6.65 20.71 1.07
N ASP A 521 -6.39 21.66 0.18
CA ASP A 521 -7.35 22.12 -0.84
C ASP A 521 -7.32 21.29 -2.13
N SER A 522 -6.21 20.57 -2.37
CA SER A 522 -5.87 19.96 -3.64
C SER A 522 -4.98 18.72 -3.45
N ALA A 523 -5.04 17.76 -4.38
CA ALA A 523 -4.09 16.67 -4.43
C ALA A 523 -2.70 17.20 -4.89
N PRO A 524 -1.60 16.91 -4.18
CA PRO A 524 -0.27 17.37 -4.58
C PRO A 524 0.17 16.67 -5.88
N PRO A 525 0.72 17.39 -6.87
CA PRO A 525 1.21 16.80 -8.13
C PRO A 525 2.40 15.86 -7.94
N ASP A 526 3.24 16.15 -6.95
CA ASP A 526 4.33 15.30 -6.49
C ASP A 526 4.52 15.46 -4.98
N ARG A 527 5.16 14.49 -4.34
CA ARG A 527 5.33 14.45 -2.87
C ARG A 527 6.17 15.57 -2.26
N GLU A 528 6.88 16.36 -3.05
CA GLU A 528 7.81 17.42 -2.59
C GLU A 528 7.22 18.83 -2.81
N SER A 529 6.06 18.92 -3.46
CA SER A 529 5.38 20.18 -3.81
C SER A 529 4.72 20.91 -2.63
N MET A 530 4.24 20.21 -1.60
CA MET A 530 3.41 20.76 -0.50
C MET A 530 4.05 20.58 0.89
N GLN A 531 5.33 20.94 1.03
CA GLN A 531 6.13 20.69 2.24
C GLN A 531 5.69 21.45 3.50
N ASP A 532 4.78 22.40 3.37
CA ASP A 532 4.16 23.22 4.42
C ASP A 532 2.91 22.58 5.04
N ARG A 533 2.37 21.51 4.43
CA ARG A 533 1.22 20.78 4.95
C ARG A 533 1.64 19.78 6.04
N HIS A 534 0.91 19.79 7.15
CA HIS A 534 1.17 18.94 8.31
C HIS A 534 -0.11 18.38 8.93
N TYR A 535 -0.05 17.14 9.44
CA TYR A 535 -1.09 16.59 10.31
C TYR A 535 -1.00 17.14 11.73
N HIS A 536 -2.16 17.46 12.33
CA HIS A 536 -2.29 17.87 13.72
C HIS A 536 -3.35 17.02 14.43
N LEU A 537 -3.22 16.94 15.76
CA LEU A 537 -4.14 16.15 16.59
C LEU A 537 -5.38 16.96 16.96
N PHE A 538 -6.53 16.30 16.95
CA PHE A 538 -7.82 16.85 17.37
C PHE A 538 -8.52 15.89 18.33
N GLU A 539 -9.31 16.45 19.26
CA GLU A 539 -10.23 15.72 20.13
C GLU A 539 -11.65 16.28 20.00
N MET A 540 -12.66 15.41 20.07
CA MET A 540 -14.07 15.78 20.22
C MET A 540 -14.82 14.77 21.10
N ALA A 541 -16.04 15.11 21.51
CA ALA A 541 -16.95 14.15 22.13
C ALA A 541 -17.50 13.15 21.09
N ALA A 542 -17.96 11.99 21.55
CA ALA A 542 -18.48 10.90 20.71
C ALA A 542 -19.78 11.23 19.94
N ASP A 543 -20.44 12.34 20.30
CA ASP A 543 -21.58 12.92 19.58
C ASP A 543 -21.17 13.93 18.51
N GLY A 544 -19.88 14.30 18.40
CA GLY A 544 -19.34 15.31 17.50
C GLY A 544 -19.18 16.71 18.10
N SER A 545 -19.65 16.93 19.33
CA SER A 545 -19.54 18.21 20.02
C SER A 545 -18.13 18.46 20.58
N ASN A 546 -17.85 19.70 21.01
CA ASN A 546 -16.62 20.08 21.71
C ASN A 546 -15.31 19.75 20.97
N LEU A 547 -15.32 19.87 19.63
CA LEU A 547 -14.13 19.73 18.80
C LEU A 547 -13.05 20.77 19.20
N ARG A 548 -11.83 20.29 19.44
CA ARG A 548 -10.65 21.11 19.71
C ARG A 548 -9.40 20.54 19.07
N GLN A 549 -8.50 21.42 18.65
CA GLN A 549 -7.14 21.08 18.23
C GLN A 549 -6.24 20.93 19.47
N LEU A 550 -5.31 19.97 19.44
CA LEU A 550 -4.39 19.64 20.54
C LEU A 550 -2.92 19.92 20.21
N THR A 551 -2.54 19.95 18.93
CA THR A 551 -1.15 20.24 18.51
C THR A 551 -1.10 21.21 17.33
N GLU A 552 0.01 21.93 17.21
CA GLU A 552 0.26 22.95 16.18
C GLU A 552 1.75 23.06 15.84
N GLY A 553 2.07 23.73 14.73
CA GLY A 553 3.43 24.05 14.29
C GLY A 553 3.88 23.24 13.06
N PRO A 554 5.15 23.35 12.64
CA PRO A 554 5.66 22.72 11.41
C PRO A 554 5.97 21.22 11.58
N PHE A 555 5.03 20.46 12.13
CA PHE A 555 5.22 19.06 12.52
C PHE A 555 4.03 18.18 12.14
N ASP A 556 4.30 17.05 11.47
CA ASP A 556 3.32 15.98 11.29
C ASP A 556 3.15 15.24 12.62
N ASP A 557 2.03 15.49 13.31
CA ASP A 557 1.60 14.83 14.54
C ASP A 557 0.39 13.91 14.24
N PHE A 558 0.56 12.58 14.38
CA PHE A 558 -0.47 11.60 14.00
C PHE A 558 -0.45 10.30 14.82
N SER A 559 -1.36 9.37 14.51
CA SER A 559 -1.58 8.09 15.23
C SER A 559 -1.76 8.23 16.76
N PRO A 560 -2.66 9.12 17.23
CA PRO A 560 -2.83 9.41 18.66
C PRO A 560 -3.42 8.23 19.45
N ARG A 561 -2.98 8.08 20.71
CA ARG A 561 -3.46 7.07 21.66
C ARG A 561 -3.68 7.69 23.04
N TYR A 562 -4.84 7.43 23.63
CA TYR A 562 -5.08 7.71 25.05
C TYR A 562 -4.20 6.78 25.91
N LEU A 563 -3.34 7.34 26.75
CA LEU A 563 -2.57 6.55 27.70
C LEU A 563 -3.39 6.24 28.96
N PRO A 564 -3.15 5.10 29.64
CA PRO A 564 -3.85 4.77 30.89
C PRO A 564 -3.56 5.72 32.06
N ASN A 565 -2.59 6.63 31.97
CA ASN A 565 -2.34 7.69 32.95
C ASN A 565 -3.11 9.00 32.65
N GLY A 566 -3.82 9.09 31.52
CA GLY A 566 -4.59 10.29 31.12
C GLY A 566 -3.92 11.17 30.06
N LYS A 567 -2.61 11.01 29.83
CA LYS A 567 -1.87 11.70 28.76
C LYS A 567 -2.22 11.14 27.38
N ILE A 568 -1.74 11.80 26.32
CA ILE A 568 -1.87 11.34 24.93
C ILE A 568 -0.48 11.04 24.38
N LEU A 569 -0.31 9.88 23.73
CA LEU A 569 0.88 9.49 22.97
C LEU A 569 0.59 9.58 21.47
N PHE A 570 1.56 10.01 20.68
CA PHE A 570 1.44 10.17 19.24
C PHE A 570 2.80 10.03 18.55
N LEU A 571 2.79 9.97 17.23
CA LEU A 571 3.99 10.04 16.40
C LEU A 571 4.17 11.47 15.91
N SER A 572 5.40 11.96 15.92
CA SER A 572 5.74 13.35 15.61
C SER A 572 7.05 13.47 14.85
N THR A 573 7.16 14.47 13.97
CA THR A 573 8.44 14.91 13.39
C THR A 573 9.23 15.86 14.29
N ARG A 574 8.76 16.20 15.50
CA ARG A 574 9.41 17.14 16.45
C ARG A 574 10.85 16.81 16.84
N ARG A 575 11.25 15.53 16.78
CA ARG A 575 12.64 15.09 16.97
C ARG A 575 13.56 15.59 15.85
N GLY A 576 13.00 15.94 14.70
CA GLY A 576 13.69 16.46 13.52
C GLY A 576 14.42 15.40 12.70
N GLY A 577 15.28 15.86 11.79
CA GLY A 577 16.13 15.01 10.95
C GLY A 577 15.39 14.17 9.90
N PHE A 578 16.17 13.43 9.12
CA PHE A 578 15.74 12.80 7.87
C PHE A 578 16.12 11.33 7.74
N HIS A 579 15.35 10.62 6.94
CA HIS A 579 15.61 9.24 6.58
C HIS A 579 16.93 9.06 5.78
N ARG A 580 17.60 7.88 5.87
CA ARG A 580 18.88 7.64 5.17
C ARG A 580 18.79 6.92 3.82
N CYS A 581 17.66 6.33 3.45
CA CYS A 581 17.47 5.73 2.12
C CYS A 581 16.64 6.62 1.18
N GLY A 582 16.74 6.36 -0.12
CA GLY A 582 15.97 7.08 -1.15
C GLY A 582 16.29 8.57 -1.30
N ARG A 583 15.45 9.24 -2.09
CA ARG A 583 15.44 10.70 -2.23
C ARG A 583 14.50 11.25 -1.15
N GLY A 584 14.91 12.22 -0.35
CA GLY A 584 14.01 13.00 0.51
C GLY A 584 13.50 14.30 -0.15
N PRO A 585 12.84 15.19 0.59
CA PRO A 585 12.69 15.16 2.04
C PRO A 585 11.83 14.00 2.55
N CYS A 586 12.32 13.31 3.58
CA CYS A 586 11.59 12.30 4.35
C CYS A 586 11.85 12.56 5.84
N PRO A 587 11.10 13.45 6.50
CA PRO A 587 11.25 13.73 7.94
C PRO A 587 10.99 12.49 8.79
N VAL A 588 11.72 12.33 9.90
CA VAL A 588 11.63 11.13 10.74
C VAL A 588 10.50 11.25 11.77
N TYR A 589 9.62 10.26 11.83
CA TYR A 589 8.57 10.14 12.87
C TYR A 589 9.09 9.37 14.07
N THR A 590 8.88 9.91 15.27
CA THR A 590 9.21 9.25 16.55
C THR A 590 8.10 9.49 17.56
N MET A 591 8.04 8.68 18.63
CA MET A 591 7.02 8.86 19.66
C MET A 591 7.23 10.14 20.49
N ALA A 592 6.13 10.87 20.69
CA ALA A 592 5.99 11.99 21.61
C ALA A 592 4.78 11.77 22.54
N VAL A 593 4.75 12.50 23.65
CA VAL A 593 3.59 12.56 24.55
C VAL A 593 3.23 14.00 24.88
N VAL A 594 1.96 14.23 25.19
CA VAL A 594 1.38 15.54 25.53
C VAL A 594 0.35 15.35 26.65
N GLU A 595 0.10 16.40 27.44
CA GLU A 595 -0.96 16.39 28.44
C GLU A 595 -2.36 16.27 27.80
N ALA A 596 -3.35 15.95 28.63
CA ALA A 596 -4.73 15.73 28.19
C ALA A 596 -5.41 16.95 27.54
N ASP A 597 -4.81 18.14 27.64
CA ASP A 597 -5.28 19.40 27.06
C ASP A 597 -4.48 19.89 25.84
N GLY A 598 -3.41 19.20 25.45
CA GLY A 598 -2.50 19.63 24.38
C GLY A 598 -1.24 20.37 24.87
N SER A 599 -1.09 20.60 26.18
CA SER A 599 0.11 21.25 26.75
C SER A 599 1.29 20.30 26.96
N ASP A 600 2.51 20.87 27.00
CA ASP A 600 3.79 20.18 27.18
C ASP A 600 4.07 18.98 26.23
N PRO A 601 4.04 19.19 24.89
CA PRO A 601 4.40 18.15 23.92
C PRO A 601 5.91 17.86 23.97
N ARG A 602 6.28 16.67 24.48
CA ARG A 602 7.68 16.22 24.62
C ARG A 602 7.97 14.96 23.79
N VAL A 603 9.13 14.93 23.14
CA VAL A 603 9.65 13.71 22.49
C VAL A 603 10.06 12.69 23.55
N ILE A 604 9.69 11.42 23.35
CA ILE A 604 10.06 10.31 24.25
C ILE A 604 10.85 9.20 23.54
N SER A 605 11.02 9.29 22.22
CA SER A 605 11.86 8.36 21.46
C SER A 605 12.97 9.11 20.73
N PHE A 606 14.20 8.67 21.00
CA PHE A 606 15.41 9.22 20.40
C PHE A 606 15.94 8.30 19.28
N HIS A 607 15.05 7.59 18.60
CA HIS A 607 15.43 6.80 17.43
C HIS A 607 15.77 7.72 16.25
N GLU A 608 16.74 7.32 15.44
CA GLU A 608 17.26 8.14 14.32
C GLU A 608 16.47 7.97 13.00
N THR A 609 15.72 6.87 12.88
CA THR A 609 14.76 6.55 11.81
C THR A 609 13.37 6.28 12.37
N HIS A 610 12.39 6.10 11.48
CA HIS A 610 10.96 6.09 11.79
C HIS A 610 10.49 4.99 12.76
N GLU A 611 9.42 5.33 13.47
CA GLU A 611 8.55 4.46 14.24
C GLU A 611 7.08 4.68 13.82
N TRP A 612 6.22 3.65 13.89
CA TRP A 612 4.83 3.71 13.41
C TRP A 612 3.81 2.99 14.29
N ASP A 613 2.55 3.41 14.10
CA ASP A 613 1.32 2.78 14.54
C ASP A 613 1.36 2.23 15.97
N PRO A 614 1.65 3.07 16.98
CA PRO A 614 1.70 2.64 18.37
C PRO A 614 0.33 2.14 18.86
N ALA A 615 0.32 1.23 19.83
CA ALA A 615 -0.89 0.80 20.54
C ALA A 615 -0.57 0.48 22.00
N VAL A 616 -1.52 0.71 22.90
CA VAL A 616 -1.37 0.34 24.32
C VAL A 616 -1.69 -1.15 24.47
N LEU A 617 -0.74 -1.94 24.97
CA LEU A 617 -0.91 -3.36 25.29
C LEU A 617 -1.78 -3.56 26.54
N ASN A 618 -2.29 -4.79 26.71
CA ASN A 618 -3.10 -5.18 27.87
C ASN A 618 -2.37 -5.03 29.22
N ASP A 619 -1.02 -5.01 29.22
CA ASP A 619 -0.17 -4.79 30.40
C ASP A 619 0.21 -3.31 30.63
N GLY A 620 -0.28 -2.38 29.81
CA GLY A 620 -0.01 -0.95 29.92
C GLY A 620 1.29 -0.47 29.25
N ARG A 621 2.09 -1.36 28.66
CA ARG A 621 3.20 -0.97 27.76
C ARG A 621 2.65 -0.48 26.41
N ILE A 622 3.50 0.14 25.62
CA ILE A 622 3.21 0.52 24.23
C ILE A 622 3.91 -0.47 23.31
N ILE A 623 3.20 -0.97 22.29
CA ILE A 623 3.78 -1.70 21.15
C ILE A 623 3.76 -0.81 19.91
N TYR A 624 4.76 -0.91 19.05
CA TYR A 624 4.90 -0.09 17.84
C TYR A 624 5.83 -0.77 16.83
N THR A 625 5.79 -0.34 15.57
CA THR A 625 6.76 -0.77 14.55
C THR A 625 7.95 0.17 14.55
N ARG A 626 9.18 -0.36 14.44
CA ARG A 626 10.42 0.43 14.30
C ARG A 626 11.21 0.00 13.08
N TRP A 627 11.83 0.97 12.42
CA TRP A 627 12.75 0.74 11.31
C TRP A 627 14.22 0.66 11.76
N ASP A 628 14.72 -0.52 12.14
CA ASP A 628 16.04 -0.71 12.74
C ASP A 628 17.09 -1.27 11.75
N TYR A 629 17.67 -0.38 10.93
CA TYR A 629 18.72 -0.74 9.95
C TYR A 629 20.09 -0.10 10.21
N VAL A 630 20.45 0.12 11.47
CA VAL A 630 21.81 0.56 11.85
C VAL A 630 22.83 -0.46 11.36
N ASP A 631 23.64 -0.07 10.37
CA ASP A 631 24.54 -0.98 9.65
C ASP A 631 23.83 -2.22 9.08
N ARG A 632 22.56 -2.15 8.63
CA ARG A 632 21.84 -3.28 7.98
C ARG A 632 21.19 -2.88 6.64
N ASN A 633 20.69 -3.87 5.89
CA ASN A 633 19.84 -3.62 4.72
C ASN A 633 18.55 -2.87 5.10
N ALA A 634 18.23 -1.76 4.43
CA ALA A 634 17.07 -0.94 4.76
C ALA A 634 15.70 -1.64 4.60
N VAL A 635 15.57 -2.74 3.86
CA VAL A 635 14.25 -3.32 3.53
C VAL A 635 13.63 -4.15 4.66
N HIS A 636 14.40 -5.02 5.33
CA HIS A 636 13.82 -6.15 6.09
C HIS A 636 13.57 -5.92 7.59
N TYR A 637 14.02 -4.80 8.17
CA TYR A 637 14.02 -4.59 9.62
C TYR A 637 12.97 -3.57 10.06
N GLN A 638 11.71 -3.83 9.69
CA GLN A 638 10.53 -3.01 10.00
C GLN A 638 9.54 -3.80 10.86
N GLN A 639 9.90 -3.99 12.14
CA GLN A 639 9.33 -5.04 12.98
C GLN A 639 8.94 -4.49 14.37
N LEU A 640 8.37 -5.32 15.24
CA LEU A 640 7.68 -4.84 16.44
C LEU A 640 8.60 -4.65 17.65
N TRP A 641 8.43 -3.52 18.31
CA TRP A 641 9.12 -3.10 19.54
C TRP A 641 8.10 -2.70 20.60
N SER A 642 8.55 -2.64 21.85
CA SER A 642 7.76 -2.19 22.99
C SER A 642 8.53 -1.24 23.88
N VAL A 643 7.82 -0.31 24.53
CA VAL A 643 8.35 0.72 25.43
C VAL A 643 7.35 1.00 26.56
N ARG A 644 7.79 1.60 27.65
CA ARG A 644 6.89 2.13 28.70
C ARG A 644 6.30 3.48 28.26
N PRO A 645 5.11 3.88 28.78
CA PRO A 645 4.47 5.15 28.41
C PRO A 645 5.27 6.43 28.70
N ASP A 646 6.36 6.36 29.48
CA ASP A 646 7.27 7.47 29.76
C ASP A 646 8.45 7.57 28.78
N GLY A 647 8.65 6.57 27.93
CA GLY A 647 9.77 6.44 26.98
C GLY A 647 10.90 5.50 27.41
N SER A 648 10.80 4.89 28.59
CA SER A 648 11.83 3.99 29.14
C SER A 648 11.61 2.51 28.81
N ASP A 649 12.63 1.67 29.02
CA ASP A 649 12.61 0.21 28.82
C ASP A 649 12.24 -0.23 27.39
N VAL A 650 12.88 0.41 26.40
CA VAL A 650 12.77 0.08 24.98
C VAL A 650 13.31 -1.32 24.70
N ARG A 651 12.47 -2.21 24.14
CA ARG A 651 12.83 -3.60 23.80
C ARG A 651 12.21 -4.07 22.50
N ALA A 652 12.94 -4.85 21.72
CA ALA A 652 12.37 -5.59 20.60
C ALA A 652 11.31 -6.58 21.12
N PHE A 653 10.10 -6.51 20.57
CA PHE A 653 8.97 -7.38 20.91
C PHE A 653 8.99 -8.63 20.01
N TYR A 654 9.16 -8.42 18.70
CA TYR A 654 9.27 -9.49 17.71
C TYR A 654 9.98 -9.03 16.44
N GLY A 655 10.70 -9.95 15.80
CA GLY A 655 11.01 -9.91 14.37
C GLY A 655 12.36 -9.28 14.02
N ASN A 656 13.17 -8.87 15.00
CA ASN A 656 14.43 -8.19 14.75
C ASN A 656 15.48 -9.03 13.98
N ASN A 657 15.23 -10.34 13.82
CA ASN A 657 15.96 -11.27 12.95
C ASN A 657 15.04 -12.01 11.95
N THR A 658 13.88 -11.43 11.59
CA THR A 658 12.90 -11.98 10.62
C THR A 658 12.99 -11.26 9.27
N PHE A 659 12.92 -12.02 8.17
CA PHE A 659 12.93 -11.47 6.80
C PHE A 659 11.60 -11.58 6.04
N ASN A 660 10.73 -12.52 6.42
CA ASN A 660 9.41 -12.73 5.85
C ASN A 660 8.35 -12.77 6.97
N PRO A 661 7.34 -11.88 6.99
CA PRO A 661 7.10 -10.78 6.07
C PRO A 661 8.20 -9.69 6.14
N VAL A 662 8.28 -8.84 5.10
CA VAL A 662 9.24 -7.72 5.01
C VAL A 662 9.10 -6.77 6.21
N GLY A 663 7.88 -6.54 6.66
CA GLY A 663 7.61 -5.86 7.92
C GLY A 663 6.24 -6.19 8.50
N ILE A 664 5.96 -5.62 9.67
CA ILE A 664 4.70 -5.76 10.40
C ILE A 664 4.28 -4.39 10.94
N TRP A 665 3.02 -4.01 10.72
CA TRP A 665 2.45 -2.70 11.07
C TRP A 665 1.09 -2.83 11.76
N GLU A 666 0.56 -1.72 12.27
CA GLU A 666 -0.81 -1.60 12.81
C GLU A 666 -1.12 -2.63 13.92
N ALA A 667 -0.11 -2.97 14.72
CA ALA A 667 -0.20 -3.96 15.78
C ALA A 667 -1.19 -3.53 16.89
N ARG A 668 -2.13 -4.40 17.26
CA ARG A 668 -3.06 -4.21 18.38
C ARG A 668 -3.06 -5.41 19.33
N PRO A 669 -3.20 -5.22 20.66
CA PRO A 669 -3.40 -6.34 21.57
C PRO A 669 -4.72 -7.04 21.28
N VAL A 670 -4.77 -8.35 21.50
CA VAL A 670 -6.03 -9.09 21.47
C VAL A 670 -6.68 -9.03 22.86
N PRO A 671 -7.97 -8.66 23.00
CA PRO A 671 -8.67 -8.66 24.29
C PRO A 671 -8.56 -10.01 25.01
N GLY A 672 -8.25 -9.98 26.32
CA GLY A 672 -8.13 -11.19 27.14
C GLY A 672 -6.93 -12.09 26.84
N SER A 673 -6.03 -11.70 25.93
CA SER A 673 -4.88 -12.50 25.51
C SER A 673 -3.54 -11.75 25.64
N ASN A 674 -2.44 -12.50 25.64
CA ASN A 674 -1.07 -11.98 25.52
C ASN A 674 -0.59 -11.89 24.06
N ARG A 675 -1.44 -12.28 23.09
CA ARG A 675 -1.16 -12.22 21.65
C ARG A 675 -1.48 -10.84 21.07
N VAL A 676 -0.87 -10.56 19.93
CA VAL A 676 -1.02 -9.32 19.16
C VAL A 676 -1.49 -9.66 17.76
N MET A 677 -2.44 -8.90 17.22
CA MET A 677 -2.83 -8.97 15.81
C MET A 677 -2.20 -7.80 15.05
N ALA A 678 -1.77 -8.02 13.81
CA ALA A 678 -1.08 -6.99 13.02
C ALA A 678 -1.23 -7.20 11.51
N THR A 679 -0.90 -6.17 10.73
CA THR A 679 -0.85 -6.20 9.26
C THR A 679 0.58 -6.56 8.80
N ALA A 680 0.74 -7.69 8.12
CA ALA A 680 1.97 -8.09 7.44
C ALA A 680 1.96 -7.55 6.00
N GLY A 681 2.67 -6.43 5.78
CA GLY A 681 2.65 -5.66 4.53
C GLY A 681 4.01 -5.56 3.81
N ALA A 682 4.08 -4.63 2.86
CA ALA A 682 5.26 -4.34 2.04
C ALA A 682 6.05 -3.13 2.55
N HIS A 683 7.32 -3.03 2.17
CA HIS A 683 8.16 -1.88 2.48
C HIS A 683 7.93 -0.73 1.49
N HIS A 684 7.86 -1.02 0.19
CA HIS A 684 7.74 -0.02 -0.87
C HIS A 684 6.28 0.31 -1.24
N ALA A 685 5.36 0.19 -0.28
CA ALA A 685 3.93 0.50 -0.44
C ALA A 685 3.34 1.10 0.85
N MET A 686 2.07 1.47 0.83
CA MET A 686 1.31 1.70 2.07
C MET A 686 1.23 0.42 2.92
N THR A 687 0.94 0.57 4.21
CA THR A 687 0.91 -0.55 5.16
C THR A 687 -0.36 -1.39 5.03
N ALA A 688 -0.45 -2.20 3.97
CA ALA A 688 -1.52 -3.16 3.72
C ALA A 688 -0.93 -4.52 3.31
N GLY A 689 -1.68 -5.60 3.54
CA GLY A 689 -1.24 -6.97 3.23
C GLY A 689 -2.10 -8.02 3.94
N SER A 690 -1.46 -9.04 4.54
CA SER A 690 -2.17 -10.13 5.22
C SER A 690 -2.28 -9.88 6.73
N ILE A 691 -3.42 -10.17 7.35
CA ILE A 691 -3.59 -10.08 8.81
C ILE A 691 -3.00 -11.32 9.47
N ILE A 692 -2.19 -11.09 10.51
CA ILE A 692 -1.49 -12.12 11.28
C ILE A 692 -1.82 -12.01 12.78
N LEU A 693 -1.83 -13.16 13.45
CA LEU A 693 -1.81 -13.30 14.90
C LEU A 693 -0.39 -13.71 15.32
N LEU A 694 0.18 -12.96 16.25
CA LEU A 694 1.54 -13.11 16.75
C LEU A 694 1.55 -13.61 18.19
N ASP A 695 2.29 -14.69 18.42
CA ASP A 695 2.46 -15.32 19.74
C ASP A 695 3.94 -15.42 20.11
N VAL A 696 4.42 -14.43 20.89
CA VAL A 696 5.82 -14.35 21.30
C VAL A 696 6.25 -15.45 22.28
N ALA A 697 5.32 -16.19 22.90
CA ALA A 697 5.66 -17.36 23.71
C ALA A 697 6.16 -18.53 22.82
N ARG A 698 5.83 -18.53 21.52
CA ARG A 698 6.37 -19.48 20.54
C ARG A 698 7.75 -19.08 20.03
N GLY A 699 8.21 -17.85 20.26
CA GLY A 699 9.50 -17.31 19.85
C GLY A 699 9.43 -15.81 19.54
N VAL A 700 10.59 -15.14 19.42
CA VAL A 700 10.66 -13.68 19.17
C VAL A 700 11.17 -13.33 17.77
N ASP A 701 11.50 -14.31 16.94
CA ASP A 701 12.06 -14.16 15.59
C ASP A 701 11.66 -15.38 14.71
N GLY A 702 11.79 -15.24 13.39
CA GLY A 702 11.42 -16.25 12.40
C GLY A 702 9.91 -16.43 12.24
N PRO A 703 9.43 -17.29 11.32
CA PRO A 703 8.00 -17.46 11.04
C PRO A 703 7.22 -18.22 12.13
N ARG A 704 7.90 -18.94 13.03
CA ARG A 704 7.28 -19.81 14.07
C ARG A 704 6.27 -19.10 15.00
N PRO A 705 6.43 -17.82 15.38
CA PRO A 705 5.46 -17.06 16.19
C PRO A 705 4.24 -16.56 15.41
N ILE A 706 4.31 -16.54 14.08
CA ILE A 706 3.25 -16.04 13.21
C ILE A 706 2.19 -17.12 12.95
N THR A 707 0.93 -16.73 13.02
CA THR A 707 -0.21 -17.47 12.47
C THR A 707 -0.94 -16.53 11.50
N ARG A 708 -1.04 -16.90 10.22
CA ARG A 708 -1.75 -16.08 9.22
C ARG A 708 -3.26 -16.27 9.38
N LEU A 709 -4.00 -15.19 9.61
CA LEU A 709 -5.46 -15.22 9.78
C LEU A 709 -6.19 -15.05 8.45
N THR A 710 -5.61 -14.30 7.51
CA THR A 710 -6.08 -14.16 6.13
C THR A 710 -5.10 -14.84 5.15
N PRO A 711 -5.06 -16.18 5.09
CA PRO A 711 -4.16 -16.93 4.21
C PRO A 711 -4.50 -16.83 2.74
N ASP A 712 -5.64 -16.23 2.41
CA ASP A 712 -6.07 -15.85 1.07
C ASP A 712 -5.22 -14.73 0.45
N ALA A 713 -4.55 -13.90 1.27
CA ALA A 713 -3.57 -12.91 0.83
C ALA A 713 -2.11 -13.37 1.12
N LEU A 714 -1.24 -13.25 0.13
CA LEU A 714 0.20 -13.44 0.28
C LEU A 714 0.84 -12.28 1.06
N PHE A 715 2.05 -12.48 1.60
CA PHE A 715 2.82 -11.37 2.17
C PHE A 715 3.39 -10.50 1.03
N PRO A 716 2.95 -9.24 0.86
CA PRO A 716 3.35 -8.44 -0.29
C PRO A 716 4.83 -8.04 -0.19
N GLU A 717 5.44 -7.85 -1.36
CA GLU A 717 6.88 -7.66 -1.60
C GLU A 717 7.76 -8.89 -1.31
N SER A 718 7.53 -9.69 -0.26
CA SER A 718 8.32 -10.92 -0.02
C SER A 718 7.81 -12.16 -0.74
N GLU A 719 6.49 -12.41 -0.71
CA GLU A 719 5.85 -13.59 -1.32
C GLU A 719 5.17 -13.27 -2.66
N SER A 720 4.65 -12.06 -2.82
CA SER A 720 4.11 -11.53 -4.08
C SER A 720 4.80 -10.22 -4.47
N ARG A 721 4.79 -9.87 -5.75
CA ARG A 721 5.37 -8.62 -6.24
C ARG A 721 4.41 -7.44 -6.02
N VAL A 722 4.94 -6.29 -5.61
CA VAL A 722 4.23 -5.02 -5.64
C VAL A 722 4.77 -4.19 -6.79
N GLN A 723 4.09 -4.25 -7.94
CA GLN A 723 4.60 -3.71 -9.22
C GLN A 723 6.05 -4.20 -9.50
N ARG A 724 7.04 -3.30 -9.50
CA ARG A 724 8.47 -3.60 -9.70
C ARG A 724 9.20 -4.10 -8.45
N TRP A 725 8.59 -3.99 -7.27
CA TRP A 725 9.20 -4.29 -5.98
C TRP A 725 9.05 -5.76 -5.60
N HIS A 726 10.17 -6.37 -5.19
CA HIS A 726 10.25 -7.77 -4.79
C HIS A 726 11.50 -7.99 -3.92
N ALA A 727 11.30 -8.44 -2.68
CA ALA A 727 12.34 -8.66 -1.68
C ALA A 727 12.18 -10.05 -1.03
N PRO A 728 12.36 -11.16 -1.78
CA PRO A 728 12.05 -12.53 -1.36
C PRO A 728 13.03 -13.14 -0.33
N THR A 729 13.84 -12.31 0.35
CA THR A 729 14.76 -12.78 1.39
C THR A 729 13.98 -13.51 2.49
N GLY A 730 14.40 -14.71 2.86
CA GLY A 730 13.72 -15.54 3.85
C GLY A 730 12.55 -16.37 3.33
N VAL A 731 12.19 -16.26 2.04
CA VAL A 731 11.27 -17.18 1.37
C VAL A 731 12.06 -18.36 0.81
N SER A 732 11.99 -19.52 1.47
CA SER A 732 12.78 -20.71 1.12
C SER A 732 12.24 -21.52 -0.06
N SER A 733 11.00 -21.27 -0.47
CA SER A 733 10.27 -22.00 -1.51
C SER A 733 9.15 -21.12 -2.05
N THR A 734 8.83 -21.23 -3.33
CA THR A 734 7.70 -20.50 -3.94
C THR A 734 6.42 -20.75 -3.14
N PRO A 735 5.74 -19.69 -2.66
CA PRO A 735 4.48 -19.85 -1.93
C PRO A 735 3.39 -20.40 -2.85
N THR A 736 2.53 -21.27 -2.31
CA THR A 736 1.30 -21.67 -3.01
C THR A 736 0.38 -20.46 -3.11
N VAL A 737 0.00 -20.08 -4.33
CA VAL A 737 -0.88 -18.92 -4.57
C VAL A 737 -2.33 -19.33 -4.24
N PRO A 738 -3.02 -18.70 -3.26
CA PRO A 738 -4.43 -18.97 -2.96
C PRO A 738 -5.35 -18.64 -4.15
N THR A 739 -6.54 -19.25 -4.25
CA THR A 739 -7.47 -18.95 -5.36
C THR A 739 -7.93 -17.48 -5.34
N GLU A 740 -8.13 -16.91 -4.15
CA GLU A 740 -8.47 -15.50 -3.96
C GLU A 740 -7.36 -14.58 -4.50
N GLU A 741 -6.08 -14.90 -4.27
CA GLU A 741 -4.92 -14.19 -4.82
C GLU A 741 -4.78 -14.40 -6.35
N GLN A 742 -5.14 -15.59 -6.87
CA GLN A 742 -5.19 -15.83 -8.32
C GLN A 742 -6.30 -14.98 -9.00
N ARG A 743 -7.44 -14.83 -8.32
CA ARG A 743 -8.57 -14.00 -8.79
C ARG A 743 -8.27 -12.52 -8.71
N TRP A 744 -7.74 -12.09 -7.57
CA TRP A 744 -7.46 -10.71 -7.21
C TRP A 744 -5.98 -10.55 -6.83
N PRO A 745 -5.04 -10.59 -7.79
CA PRO A 745 -3.61 -10.51 -7.48
C PRO A 745 -3.26 -9.21 -6.77
N GLY A 746 -2.60 -9.31 -5.61
CA GLY A 746 -2.25 -8.16 -4.77
C GLY A 746 -3.39 -7.58 -3.93
N HIS A 747 -4.56 -8.24 -3.85
CA HIS A 747 -5.62 -7.89 -2.90
C HIS A 747 -5.09 -7.85 -1.45
N CYS A 748 -5.65 -6.98 -0.61
CA CYS A 748 -5.03 -6.71 0.69
C CYS A 748 -5.99 -6.26 1.78
N TYR A 749 -5.58 -6.55 3.03
CA TYR A 749 -6.23 -6.13 4.26
C TYR A 749 -5.43 -5.04 4.96
N ARG A 750 -6.10 -4.25 5.80
CA ARG A 750 -5.52 -3.18 6.60
C ARG A 750 -6.31 -2.93 7.89
N THR A 751 -5.72 -2.23 8.85
CA THR A 751 -6.33 -1.70 10.07
C THR A 751 -7.11 -2.75 10.90
N PRO A 752 -6.48 -3.89 11.30
CA PRO A 752 -7.16 -4.91 12.08
C PRO A 752 -7.60 -4.38 13.45
N TYR A 753 -8.84 -4.66 13.84
CA TYR A 753 -9.35 -4.48 15.19
C TYR A 753 -9.71 -5.84 15.80
N PRO A 754 -8.92 -6.38 16.75
CA PRO A 754 -9.22 -7.66 17.38
C PRO A 754 -10.49 -7.61 18.23
N LEU A 755 -11.40 -8.56 17.99
CA LEU A 755 -12.52 -8.86 18.87
C LEU A 755 -12.17 -10.08 19.75
N SER A 756 -11.42 -11.03 19.18
CA SER A 756 -10.74 -12.13 19.86
C SER A 756 -9.53 -12.60 19.03
N GLU A 757 -8.97 -13.76 19.33
CA GLU A 757 -7.94 -14.41 18.49
C GLU A 757 -8.51 -15.02 17.19
N SER A 758 -9.82 -15.26 17.14
CA SER A 758 -10.52 -15.87 16.00
C SER A 758 -11.30 -14.87 15.15
N TYR A 759 -11.73 -13.74 15.73
CA TYR A 759 -12.65 -12.77 15.13
C TYR A 759 -12.10 -11.35 15.20
N PHE A 760 -12.22 -10.60 14.11
CA PHE A 760 -11.69 -9.23 14.01
C PHE A 760 -12.46 -8.40 12.98
N LEU A 761 -12.39 -7.07 13.11
CA LEU A 761 -12.75 -6.14 12.05
C LEU A 761 -11.51 -5.84 11.21
N ALA A 762 -11.67 -5.62 9.92
CA ALA A 762 -10.59 -5.15 9.05
C ALA A 762 -11.11 -4.26 7.92
N ALA A 763 -10.24 -3.43 7.38
CA ALA A 763 -10.42 -2.84 6.06
C ALA A 763 -9.89 -3.83 5.00
N TYR A 764 -10.59 -3.97 3.87
CA TYR A 764 -10.20 -4.90 2.79
C TYR A 764 -10.48 -4.32 1.39
N SER A 765 -9.60 -4.68 0.45
CA SER A 765 -9.62 -4.28 -0.96
C SER A 765 -9.44 -5.50 -1.86
N PHE A 766 -10.28 -5.61 -2.89
CA PHE A 766 -10.08 -6.50 -4.03
C PHE A 766 -9.06 -5.93 -5.03
N ASP A 767 -8.91 -4.60 -5.09
CA ASP A 767 -7.95 -3.94 -5.97
C ASP A 767 -6.50 -4.19 -5.50
N PRO A 768 -5.55 -4.32 -6.44
CA PRO A 768 -4.15 -4.59 -6.14
C PRO A 768 -3.51 -3.48 -5.31
N LEU A 769 -2.69 -3.86 -4.33
CA LEU A 769 -1.80 -2.94 -3.63
C LEU A 769 -0.79 -2.30 -4.60
N ILE A 770 -0.88 -0.99 -4.77
CA ILE A 770 0.05 -0.18 -5.57
C ILE A 770 1.18 0.33 -4.66
N GLY A 771 2.42 0.31 -5.16
CA GLY A 771 3.63 0.76 -4.45
C GLY A 771 4.18 2.08 -4.98
N GLU A 772 5.36 2.49 -4.52
CA GLU A 772 5.94 3.78 -4.93
C GLU A 772 6.35 3.79 -6.42
N PRO A 773 6.18 4.92 -7.14
CA PRO A 773 5.80 6.24 -6.63
C PRO A 773 4.28 6.50 -6.60
N ASP A 774 3.48 5.56 -7.08
CA ASP A 774 2.12 5.83 -7.50
C ASP A 774 1.13 5.89 -6.32
N ALA A 775 -0.02 6.51 -6.55
CA ALA A 775 -1.12 6.55 -5.59
C ALA A 775 -2.02 5.30 -5.73
N ASN A 776 -2.67 4.90 -4.63
CA ASN A 776 -3.75 3.91 -4.69
C ASN A 776 -5.10 4.62 -4.92
N ALA A 777 -6.08 3.90 -5.46
CA ALA A 777 -7.42 4.43 -5.76
C ALA A 777 -8.10 5.05 -4.52
N ALA A 778 -8.88 6.12 -4.74
CA ALA A 778 -9.57 6.82 -3.65
C ALA A 778 -10.53 5.92 -2.86
N ASN A 779 -11.19 4.96 -3.53
CA ASN A 779 -12.29 4.11 -3.04
C ASN A 779 -11.87 2.67 -2.63
N MET A 780 -10.56 2.40 -2.54
CA MET A 780 -9.98 1.06 -2.39
C MET A 780 -10.61 0.20 -1.26
N PHE A 781 -10.70 0.73 -0.04
CA PHE A 781 -11.01 -0.06 1.16
C PHE A 781 -12.49 0.02 1.62
N GLY A 782 -13.10 -1.14 1.87
CA GLY A 782 -14.34 -1.30 2.63
C GLY A 782 -14.08 -1.95 4.01
N LEU A 783 -15.03 -1.87 4.93
CA LEU A 783 -14.98 -2.43 6.28
C LEU A 783 -15.69 -3.79 6.36
N TYR A 784 -15.07 -4.77 7.02
CA TYR A 784 -15.54 -6.14 7.11
C TYR A 784 -15.45 -6.70 8.53
N LEU A 785 -16.38 -7.59 8.88
CA LEU A 785 -16.21 -8.58 9.94
C LEU A 785 -15.52 -9.79 9.31
N ALA A 786 -14.42 -10.26 9.89
CA ALA A 786 -13.67 -11.40 9.38
C ALA A 786 -13.32 -12.39 10.50
N ASP A 787 -13.15 -13.66 10.10
CA ASP A 787 -12.72 -14.73 10.99
C ASP A 787 -11.54 -15.54 10.45
N ARG A 788 -10.91 -16.30 11.35
CA ARG A 788 -9.80 -17.22 11.06
C ARG A 788 -10.17 -18.44 10.19
N PHE A 789 -11.45 -18.62 9.85
CA PHE A 789 -11.95 -19.74 9.06
C PHE A 789 -12.08 -19.39 7.57
N GLY A 790 -11.89 -18.11 7.22
CA GLY A 790 -11.99 -17.57 5.87
C GLY A 790 -13.35 -16.95 5.55
N ASN A 791 -14.23 -16.75 6.54
CA ASN A 791 -15.41 -15.93 6.35
C ASN A 791 -15.04 -14.45 6.46
N LYS A 792 -15.52 -13.65 5.51
CA LYS A 792 -15.58 -12.20 5.64
C LYS A 792 -16.94 -11.68 5.16
N GLU A 793 -17.49 -10.75 5.91
CA GLU A 793 -18.80 -10.15 5.70
C GLU A 793 -18.66 -8.63 5.61
N LEU A 794 -19.14 -8.06 4.50
CA LEU A 794 -19.13 -6.62 4.29
C LEU A 794 -20.01 -5.94 5.35
N ILE A 795 -19.42 -5.02 6.11
CA ILE A 795 -20.12 -4.15 7.07
C ILE A 795 -20.49 -2.83 6.38
N TYR A 796 -19.53 -2.19 5.71
CA TYR A 796 -19.68 -0.86 5.12
C TYR A 796 -18.70 -0.67 3.97
N ARG A 797 -19.14 -0.12 2.83
CA ARG A 797 -18.26 0.40 1.78
C ARG A 797 -18.89 1.65 1.18
N ASP A 798 -18.08 2.69 1.04
CA ASP A 798 -18.38 3.84 0.20
C ASP A 798 -17.65 3.62 -1.14
N VAL A 799 -18.36 3.78 -2.26
CA VAL A 799 -17.81 3.45 -3.59
C VAL A 799 -17.01 4.59 -4.22
N ASN A 800 -16.99 5.77 -3.59
CA ASN A 800 -16.14 6.90 -3.98
C ASN A 800 -14.93 7.12 -3.04
N ILE A 801 -14.93 6.59 -1.81
CA ILE A 801 -13.83 6.83 -0.85
C ILE A 801 -13.60 5.69 0.15
N GLY A 802 -12.32 5.35 0.38
CA GLY A 802 -11.89 4.26 1.24
C GLY A 802 -12.23 4.51 2.72
N SER A 803 -12.62 3.45 3.42
CA SER A 803 -12.97 3.46 4.84
C SER A 803 -11.96 2.65 5.66
N LEU A 804 -11.43 3.23 6.74
CA LEU A 804 -10.29 2.71 7.50
C LEU A 804 -10.47 2.84 9.02
N TRP A 805 -9.72 2.02 9.77
CA TRP A 805 -9.64 2.00 11.25
C TRP A 805 -10.98 1.78 11.98
N PRO A 806 -11.75 0.72 11.63
CA PRO A 806 -12.99 0.40 12.33
C PRO A 806 -12.75 0.18 13.83
N THR A 807 -13.42 0.94 14.68
CA THR A 807 -13.20 0.96 16.13
C THR A 807 -14.55 1.04 16.87
N PRO A 808 -14.91 0.07 17.73
CA PRO A 808 -16.10 0.13 18.57
C PRO A 808 -16.15 1.42 19.41
N LEU A 809 -17.20 2.22 19.21
CA LEU A 809 -17.46 3.47 19.94
C LEU A 809 -18.20 3.16 21.25
N ARG A 810 -17.50 2.45 22.15
CA ARG A 810 -17.99 2.07 23.47
C ARG A 810 -16.87 2.08 24.50
N ALA A 811 -17.26 2.07 25.78
CA ALA A 811 -16.30 1.87 26.86
C ALA A 811 -15.57 0.52 26.71
N ARG A 812 -14.28 0.50 27.04
CA ARG A 812 -13.41 -0.68 26.96
C ARG A 812 -12.52 -0.77 28.20
N GLN A 813 -11.98 -1.95 28.47
CA GLN A 813 -11.07 -2.14 29.60
C GLN A 813 -9.84 -1.22 29.47
N ARG A 814 -9.62 -0.38 30.48
CA ARG A 814 -8.41 0.45 30.61
C ARG A 814 -7.27 -0.44 31.13
N PRO A 815 -6.13 -0.57 30.40
CA PRO A 815 -4.95 -1.26 30.91
C PRO A 815 -4.38 -0.61 32.18
N PRO A 816 -3.49 -1.30 32.92
CA PRO A 816 -2.82 -0.70 34.07
C PRO A 816 -2.05 0.57 33.70
N ALA A 817 -2.14 1.60 34.54
CA ALA A 817 -1.28 2.77 34.44
C ALA A 817 0.10 2.43 35.02
N LEU A 818 1.09 2.23 34.15
CA LEU A 818 2.47 1.98 34.56
C LEU A 818 3.06 3.23 35.23
N VAL A 819 3.43 3.11 36.51
CA VAL A 819 4.15 4.14 37.26
C VAL A 819 5.53 4.34 36.64
N SER A 820 5.99 5.59 36.52
CA SER A 820 7.33 5.85 35.99
C SER A 820 8.41 5.27 36.90
N THR A 821 9.47 4.74 36.29
CA THR A 821 10.64 4.19 36.98
C THR A 821 11.86 5.13 36.92
N LEU A 822 11.68 6.32 36.35
CA LEU A 822 12.71 7.34 36.22
C LEU A 822 13.00 8.01 37.57
N ARG A 823 14.26 8.39 37.80
CA ARG A 823 14.68 9.11 39.00
C ARG A 823 14.93 10.59 38.69
N GLU A 824 14.24 11.48 39.39
CA GLU A 824 14.36 12.94 39.25
C GLU A 824 15.77 13.49 39.51
N THR A 825 16.65 12.72 40.14
CA THR A 825 17.98 13.18 40.62
C THR A 825 19.11 13.12 39.58
N HIS A 826 18.82 12.77 38.33
CA HIS A 826 19.83 12.59 37.27
C HIS A 826 19.39 13.26 35.95
N GLU A 827 19.48 14.59 35.90
CA GLU A 827 19.27 15.34 34.66
C GLU A 827 20.34 14.97 33.62
N GLY A 828 19.92 14.75 32.37
CA GLY A 828 20.81 14.50 31.22
C GLY A 828 21.54 13.14 31.19
N GLU A 829 21.49 12.31 32.22
CA GLU A 829 22.14 10.99 32.27
C GLU A 829 21.21 9.87 32.77
N GLY A 830 21.58 8.63 32.44
CA GLY A 830 21.05 7.42 33.09
C GLY A 830 22.16 6.36 33.22
N THR A 831 21.82 5.12 33.53
CA THR A 831 22.80 4.04 33.69
C THR A 831 22.43 2.75 32.97
N PHE A 832 23.43 2.08 32.41
CA PHE A 832 23.32 0.70 31.92
C PHE A 832 24.00 -0.28 32.88
N PHE A 833 23.33 -1.39 33.16
CA PHE A 833 23.92 -2.59 33.77
C PHE A 833 23.81 -3.80 32.83
N VAL A 834 24.95 -4.40 32.51
CA VAL A 834 25.07 -5.65 31.75
C VAL A 834 25.48 -6.75 32.72
N GLN A 835 24.70 -7.82 32.81
CA GLN A 835 24.99 -8.91 33.75
C GLN A 835 26.26 -9.69 33.35
N ASN A 836 26.37 -10.13 32.09
CA ASN A 836 27.57 -10.76 31.54
C ASN A 836 27.64 -10.58 30.01
N VAL A 837 28.61 -9.80 29.52
CA VAL A 837 28.80 -9.54 28.07
C VAL A 837 29.05 -10.82 27.25
N ASN A 838 29.60 -11.87 27.87
CA ASN A 838 29.89 -13.16 27.22
C ASN A 838 28.63 -14.00 26.99
N GLU A 839 27.50 -13.64 27.61
CA GLU A 839 26.20 -14.26 27.34
C GLU A 839 25.58 -13.67 26.07
N SER A 840 26.20 -14.01 24.93
CA SER A 840 25.97 -13.35 23.65
C SER A 840 25.26 -14.20 22.59
N TRP A 841 24.75 -13.53 21.55
CA TRP A 841 24.34 -14.18 20.30
C TRP A 841 24.80 -13.38 19.07
N PRO A 842 25.56 -13.98 18.12
CA PRO A 842 26.25 -15.26 18.22
C PRO A 842 27.20 -15.32 19.42
N LYS A 843 27.61 -16.53 19.81
CA LYS A 843 28.55 -16.72 20.92
C LYS A 843 29.91 -16.09 20.60
N LEU A 844 30.47 -15.28 21.51
CA LEU A 844 31.82 -14.72 21.37
C LEU A 844 32.90 -15.83 21.37
N PRO A 845 34.06 -15.60 20.73
CA PRO A 845 35.19 -16.52 20.78
C PRO A 845 35.69 -16.72 22.22
N ALA A 846 35.68 -17.96 22.72
CA ALA A 846 35.94 -18.25 24.14
C ALA A 846 37.38 -17.98 24.60
N GLN A 847 38.31 -17.75 23.67
CA GLN A 847 39.72 -17.46 23.92
C GLN A 847 40.03 -15.95 23.92
N VAL A 848 39.06 -15.10 23.58
CA VAL A 848 39.25 -13.64 23.49
C VAL A 848 38.68 -12.99 24.76
N PRO A 849 39.52 -12.45 25.67
CA PRO A 849 39.03 -11.75 26.85
C PRO A 849 38.32 -10.46 26.44
N ILE A 850 37.20 -10.16 27.10
CA ILE A 850 36.43 -8.93 26.86
C ILE A 850 36.62 -8.00 28.06
N GLU A 851 37.47 -6.98 27.90
CA GLU A 851 37.86 -6.07 28.99
C GLU A 851 37.10 -4.75 28.99
N ARG A 852 36.54 -4.35 27.85
CA ARG A 852 35.92 -3.04 27.65
C ARG A 852 34.70 -3.11 26.75
N LEU A 853 33.74 -2.22 26.99
CA LEU A 853 32.71 -1.85 26.03
C LEU A 853 33.06 -0.49 25.42
N ARG A 854 33.05 -0.37 24.08
CA ARG A 854 33.02 0.93 23.41
C ARG A 854 31.59 1.43 23.34
N ILE A 855 31.38 2.68 23.76
CA ILE A 855 30.09 3.36 23.68
C ILE A 855 30.14 4.30 22.48
N LEU A 856 29.28 4.07 21.49
CA LEU A 856 29.15 4.91 20.31
C LEU A 856 27.76 5.52 20.30
N GLN A 857 27.66 6.70 19.71
CA GLN A 857 26.40 7.31 19.35
C GLN A 857 26.17 7.19 17.84
N VAL A 858 24.95 6.88 17.45
CA VAL A 858 24.47 7.01 16.06
C VAL A 858 23.95 8.42 15.87
N LEU A 859 24.38 9.10 14.80
CA LEU A 859 23.98 10.48 14.52
C LEU A 859 22.73 10.50 13.63
N PRO A 860 21.65 11.19 14.04
CA PRO A 860 20.51 11.45 13.16
C PRO A 860 20.92 12.29 11.94
N LYS A 861 20.36 12.00 10.77
CA LYS A 861 20.71 12.71 9.53
C LYS A 861 20.09 14.10 9.50
N THR A 862 20.90 15.13 9.27
CA THR A 862 20.44 16.54 9.22
C THR A 862 20.06 17.02 7.81
N THR A 863 20.27 16.20 6.77
CA THR A 863 20.08 16.57 5.35
C THR A 863 19.12 15.61 4.64
N PRO A 864 18.33 16.05 3.64
CA PRO A 864 17.16 15.30 3.17
C PRO A 864 17.42 14.06 2.31
N HIS A 865 18.47 14.01 1.48
CA HIS A 865 18.66 12.91 0.52
C HIS A 865 19.74 11.91 0.96
N ALA A 866 19.53 10.62 0.69
CA ALA A 866 20.54 9.58 0.93
C ALA A 866 21.87 9.92 0.23
N ASN A 867 22.99 9.71 0.93
CA ASN A 867 24.35 9.99 0.42
C ASN A 867 24.64 11.45 0.02
N THR A 868 23.74 12.39 0.26
CA THR A 868 23.96 13.82 0.03
C THR A 868 23.92 14.57 1.37
N PRO A 869 25.08 14.85 1.99
CA PRO A 869 26.41 14.33 1.65
C PRO A 869 26.66 12.89 2.12
N ARG A 870 27.78 12.30 1.71
CA ARG A 870 28.27 11.00 2.21
C ARG A 870 29.05 11.21 3.49
N VAL A 871 29.03 10.24 4.39
CA VAL A 871 29.86 10.22 5.62
C VAL A 871 31.06 9.26 5.52
N GLY A 872 31.07 8.39 4.51
CA GLY A 872 32.15 7.44 4.21
C GLY A 872 31.91 6.71 2.88
N LEU A 873 32.66 5.64 2.61
CA LEU A 873 32.54 4.84 1.37
C LEU A 873 31.27 3.98 1.33
N ALA A 874 30.67 3.68 2.49
CA ALA A 874 29.43 2.94 2.62
C ALA A 874 28.22 3.72 2.06
N ASN A 875 27.40 3.06 1.24
CA ASN A 875 26.09 3.58 0.83
C ASN A 875 25.09 3.58 2.01
N ALA A 876 24.40 4.71 2.21
CA ALA A 876 23.38 4.94 3.24
C ALA A 876 23.87 4.72 4.70
N SER A 877 25.17 4.92 4.94
CA SER A 877 25.77 4.72 6.26
C SER A 877 25.14 5.62 7.34
N PRO A 878 24.91 5.11 8.56
CA PRO A 878 24.78 5.96 9.74
C PRO A 878 26.02 6.83 9.91
N GLY A 879 25.85 8.08 10.36
CA GLY A 879 26.93 8.85 10.98
C GLY A 879 27.15 8.36 12.41
N LYS A 880 28.37 8.45 12.93
CA LYS A 880 28.71 7.98 14.29
C LYS A 880 29.70 8.90 14.97
N GLN A 881 29.67 8.91 16.30
CA GLN A 881 30.78 9.39 17.13
C GLN A 881 31.03 8.43 18.30
N VAL A 882 32.29 8.28 18.70
CA VAL A 882 32.70 7.39 19.78
C VAL A 882 32.75 8.20 21.06
N LEU A 883 31.85 7.91 22.01
CA LEU A 883 31.84 8.62 23.29
C LEU A 883 33.02 8.19 24.17
N GLY A 884 33.45 6.93 24.05
CA GLY A 884 34.61 6.38 24.73
C GLY A 884 34.44 4.91 25.09
N THR A 885 35.08 4.48 26.18
CA THR A 885 35.00 3.11 26.70
C THR A 885 34.64 3.05 28.18
N VAL A 886 34.12 1.91 28.61
CA VAL A 886 33.83 1.58 30.02
C VAL A 886 34.36 0.17 30.33
N PRO A 887 34.81 -0.10 31.57
CA PRO A 887 35.37 -1.39 31.93
C PRO A 887 34.30 -2.50 31.98
N VAL A 888 34.70 -3.68 31.57
CA VAL A 888 34.04 -4.96 31.83
C VAL A 888 34.85 -5.67 32.91
N GLU A 889 34.19 -6.14 33.95
CA GLU A 889 34.83 -6.86 35.05
C GLU A 889 35.21 -8.30 34.62
N PRO A 890 36.12 -8.99 35.34
CA PRO A 890 36.56 -10.35 34.97
C PRO A 890 35.46 -11.42 34.92
N ASP A 891 34.28 -11.18 35.51
CA ASP A 891 33.10 -12.04 35.41
C ASP A 891 32.23 -11.74 34.15
N GLY A 892 32.62 -10.74 33.36
CA GLY A 892 31.91 -10.24 32.20
C GLY A 892 30.86 -9.16 32.51
N SER A 893 30.69 -8.75 33.76
CA SER A 893 29.69 -7.73 34.12
C SER A 893 30.16 -6.30 33.82
N ALA A 894 29.23 -5.40 33.50
CA ALA A 894 29.54 -3.98 33.29
C ALA A 894 28.45 -3.08 33.89
N TYR A 895 28.85 -1.98 34.52
CA TYR A 895 27.93 -1.00 35.11
C TYR A 895 28.47 0.42 34.92
N PHE A 896 27.74 1.26 34.20
CA PHE A 896 28.21 2.58 33.76
C PHE A 896 27.09 3.60 33.58
N ARG A 897 27.47 4.88 33.64
CA ARG A 897 26.61 6.02 33.29
C ARG A 897 26.73 6.33 31.80
N ALA A 898 25.64 6.76 31.19
CA ALA A 898 25.60 7.19 29.79
C ALA A 898 24.67 8.40 29.62
N PRO A 899 24.90 9.27 28.62
CA PRO A 899 23.99 10.37 28.34
C PRO A 899 22.59 9.86 27.97
N ALA A 900 21.57 10.55 28.45
CA ALA A 900 20.18 10.37 28.04
C ALA A 900 19.87 11.21 26.79
N GLY A 901 18.74 10.95 26.14
CA GLY A 901 18.27 11.74 25.00
C GLY A 901 18.93 11.46 23.65
N ILE A 902 19.93 10.56 23.59
CA ILE A 902 20.70 10.26 22.36
C ILE A 902 20.68 8.77 21.98
N PRO A 903 20.76 8.42 20.69
CA PRO A 903 20.80 7.03 20.24
C PRO A 903 22.22 6.43 20.39
N LEU A 904 22.35 5.42 21.24
CA LEU A 904 23.59 4.72 21.60
C LEU A 904 23.65 3.30 21.03
N LEU A 905 24.85 2.84 20.70
CA LEU A 905 25.16 1.42 20.43
C LEU A 905 26.45 1.00 21.14
N PHE A 906 26.63 -0.30 21.31
CA PHE A 906 27.77 -0.88 22.02
C PHE A 906 28.62 -1.79 21.13
N GLN A 907 29.93 -1.84 21.42
CA GLN A 907 30.85 -2.84 20.88
C GLN A 907 31.58 -3.52 22.04
N VAL A 908 31.67 -4.84 22.01
CA VAL A 908 32.56 -5.59 22.91
C VAL A 908 33.97 -5.58 22.35
N LEU A 909 34.95 -5.20 23.17
CA LEU A 909 36.35 -5.05 22.76
C LEU A 909 37.23 -6.14 23.36
N ASP A 910 38.23 -6.56 22.59
CA ASP A 910 39.37 -7.33 23.09
C ASP A 910 40.40 -6.45 23.86
N GLU A 911 41.46 -7.08 24.35
CA GLU A 911 42.61 -6.44 25.00
C GLU A 911 43.24 -5.32 24.14
N GLN A 912 43.43 -5.55 22.83
CA GLN A 912 43.92 -4.52 21.89
C GLN A 912 42.90 -3.39 21.62
N GLY A 913 41.66 -3.50 22.09
CA GLY A 913 40.61 -2.51 21.89
C GLY A 913 39.92 -2.59 20.52
N MET A 914 40.04 -3.72 19.81
CA MET A 914 39.32 -3.97 18.56
C MET A 914 37.94 -4.60 18.83
N ALA A 915 36.94 -4.24 18.04
CA ALA A 915 35.57 -4.74 18.23
C ALA A 915 35.45 -6.21 17.80
N VAL A 916 35.23 -7.10 18.79
CA VAL A 916 34.91 -8.51 18.57
C VAL A 916 33.49 -8.65 18.00
N GLN A 917 32.54 -7.85 18.50
CA GLN A 917 31.18 -7.80 17.99
C GLN A 917 30.60 -6.39 18.15
N THR A 918 29.89 -5.92 17.10
CA THR A 918 29.18 -4.63 17.08
C THR A 918 27.66 -4.84 17.13
N MET A 919 26.98 -4.10 18.00
CA MET A 919 25.52 -3.98 18.00
C MET A 919 25.04 -3.30 16.70
N ARG A 920 24.38 -4.05 15.82
CA ARG A 920 23.78 -3.54 14.56
C ARG A 920 22.38 -2.97 14.77
N SER A 921 22.22 -2.19 15.83
CA SER A 921 20.96 -1.64 16.33
C SER A 921 21.28 -0.44 17.21
N LEU A 922 20.29 0.19 17.85
CA LEU A 922 20.52 1.20 18.86
C LEU A 922 19.56 1.06 20.06
N THR A 923 19.98 1.66 21.17
CA THR A 923 19.19 1.90 22.38
C THR A 923 19.30 3.37 22.75
N TYR A 924 18.48 3.86 23.67
CA TYR A 924 18.63 5.18 24.28
C TYR A 924 18.14 5.13 25.72
N LEU A 925 18.34 6.21 26.47
CA LEU A 925 17.87 6.36 27.85
C LEU A 925 17.01 7.63 27.96
N GLN A 926 15.98 7.57 28.79
CA GLN A 926 15.40 8.76 29.41
C GLN A 926 16.32 9.27 30.54
N PRO A 927 16.28 10.56 30.89
CA PRO A 927 16.94 11.07 32.08
C PRO A 927 16.49 10.30 33.33
N GLY A 928 17.43 9.88 34.18
CA GLY A 928 17.16 9.08 35.36
C GLY A 928 16.77 7.62 35.12
N GLU A 929 16.93 7.10 33.90
CA GLU A 929 16.65 5.69 33.59
C GLU A 929 17.77 4.74 34.06
N HIS A 930 17.37 3.56 34.55
CA HIS A 930 18.27 2.45 34.87
C HIS A 930 17.95 1.23 33.98
N ALA A 931 18.61 1.16 32.83
CA ALA A 931 18.43 0.05 31.88
C ALA A 931 19.31 -1.15 32.25
N THR A 932 18.79 -2.36 32.04
CA THR A 932 19.50 -3.61 32.37
C THR A 932 19.38 -4.65 31.25
N CYS A 933 20.45 -5.37 30.95
CA CYS A 933 20.42 -6.55 30.08
C CYS A 933 21.24 -7.72 30.65
N ILE A 934 20.94 -8.93 30.18
CA ILE A 934 21.66 -10.14 30.61
C ILE A 934 23.03 -10.23 29.93
N GLY A 935 23.11 -9.87 28.65
CA GLY A 935 24.36 -9.92 27.88
C GLY A 935 24.25 -9.24 26.51
N CYS A 936 25.15 -9.57 25.60
CA CYS A 936 25.25 -8.92 24.30
C CYS A 936 24.42 -9.65 23.23
N HIS A 937 23.21 -9.14 22.93
CA HIS A 937 22.26 -9.78 22.01
C HIS A 937 21.69 -11.14 22.50
N GLN A 938 21.69 -11.43 23.81
CA GLN A 938 21.23 -12.73 24.35
C GLN A 938 19.85 -13.18 23.82
N TYR A 939 19.61 -14.49 23.82
CA TYR A 939 18.27 -15.04 23.58
C TYR A 939 17.21 -14.37 24.47
N ARG A 940 16.25 -13.67 23.87
CA ARG A 940 15.31 -12.78 24.59
C ARG A 940 14.29 -13.52 25.48
N SER A 941 14.18 -14.84 25.35
CA SER A 941 13.40 -15.71 26.24
C SER A 941 14.14 -16.12 27.52
N ARG A 942 15.42 -15.75 27.67
CA ARG A 942 16.22 -16.08 28.86
C ARG A 942 15.85 -15.19 30.04
N VAL A 943 15.65 -15.81 31.20
CA VAL A 943 15.49 -15.12 32.49
C VAL A 943 16.88 -14.76 33.05
N PRO A 944 17.07 -13.58 33.68
CA PRO A 944 18.33 -13.23 34.34
C PRO A 944 18.69 -14.24 35.44
N ASP A 945 19.98 -14.56 35.60
CA ASP A 945 20.41 -15.44 36.69
C ASP A 945 20.57 -14.64 37.99
N ASN A 946 19.60 -14.76 38.89
CA ASN A 946 19.63 -14.08 40.19
C ASN A 946 20.71 -14.60 41.15
N ARG A 947 21.42 -15.69 40.81
CA ARG A 947 22.58 -16.20 41.59
C ARG A 947 23.90 -15.59 41.14
N PHE A 948 23.94 -14.95 39.97
CA PHE A 948 25.15 -14.34 39.44
C PHE A 948 25.47 -13.02 40.17
N SER A 949 26.46 -13.08 41.06
CA SER A 949 26.92 -11.94 41.87
C SER A 949 27.86 -11.02 41.07
N ALA A 950 27.28 -10.27 40.12
CA ALA A 950 28.00 -9.37 39.22
C ALA A 950 28.91 -8.37 39.96
N LEU A 951 30.23 -8.47 39.73
CA LEU A 951 31.26 -7.61 40.31
C LEU A 951 30.98 -6.13 40.06
N ALA A 952 30.47 -5.77 38.88
CA ALA A 952 30.20 -4.39 38.50
C ALA A 952 29.13 -3.71 39.39
N ARG A 953 28.27 -4.49 40.05
CA ARG A 953 27.25 -3.98 41.01
C ARG A 953 27.81 -3.70 42.40
N MET A 954 29.02 -4.16 42.70
CA MET A 954 29.69 -3.94 44.00
C MET A 954 30.33 -2.55 44.12
N ARG A 955 30.24 -1.74 43.05
CA ARG A 955 30.78 -0.37 42.95
C ARG A 955 29.77 0.60 42.34
N ALA A 956 30.09 1.88 42.40
CA ALA A 956 29.39 2.91 41.63
C ALA A 956 29.49 2.66 40.11
N PRO A 957 28.52 3.14 39.31
CA PRO A 957 28.60 3.04 37.85
C PRO A 957 29.80 3.86 37.32
N SER A 958 30.58 3.26 36.43
CA SER A 958 31.72 3.91 35.78
C SER A 958 31.28 5.11 34.94
N THR A 959 32.10 6.15 34.90
CA THR A 959 32.05 7.19 33.87
C THR A 959 32.67 6.67 32.56
N ILE A 960 32.20 7.15 31.41
CA ILE A 960 32.81 6.84 30.11
C ILE A 960 34.20 7.49 30.05
N ALA A 961 35.25 6.67 29.90
CA ALA A 961 36.61 7.15 29.64
C ALA A 961 36.71 7.54 28.16
N ALA A 962 37.13 8.78 27.89
CA ALA A 962 37.12 9.36 26.54
C ALA A 962 37.86 8.48 25.51
N GLY A 963 37.34 8.43 24.28
CA GLY A 963 38.00 7.78 23.16
C GLY A 963 39.21 8.57 22.63
N PRO A 964 39.99 8.02 21.69
CA PRO A 964 41.10 8.72 21.07
C PRO A 964 40.69 10.05 20.42
N ASP A 965 41.60 11.00 20.35
CA ASP A 965 41.31 12.31 19.75
C ASP A 965 40.86 12.18 18.27
N GLY A 966 39.89 12.99 17.86
CA GLY A 966 39.22 12.87 16.56
C GLY A 966 38.13 11.79 16.48
N SER A 967 37.79 11.12 17.59
CA SER A 967 36.68 10.14 17.62
C SER A 967 35.32 10.73 18.04
N LYS A 968 35.30 11.92 18.67
CA LYS A 968 34.09 12.67 19.04
C LYS A 968 34.16 14.17 18.66
N PRO A 969 33.39 14.64 17.65
CA PRO A 969 32.79 13.83 16.59
C PRO A 969 33.87 13.13 15.76
N LEU A 970 33.51 12.03 15.10
CA LEU A 970 34.46 11.27 14.29
C LEU A 970 35.02 12.14 13.16
N SER A 971 36.34 12.11 12.96
CA SER A 971 37.04 12.84 11.89
C SER A 971 38.28 12.06 11.50
N TYR A 972 38.27 11.43 10.31
CA TYR A 972 39.42 10.64 9.85
C TYR A 972 40.74 11.46 9.79
N PRO A 973 40.76 12.73 9.32
CA PRO A 973 41.99 13.53 9.32
C PRO A 973 42.54 13.90 10.71
N ILE A 974 41.74 13.80 11.78
CA ILE A 974 42.21 14.00 13.17
C ILE A 974 42.53 12.65 13.83
N LEU A 975 41.72 11.62 13.57
CA LEU A 975 41.84 10.31 14.20
C LEU A 975 42.97 9.46 13.59
N VAL A 976 43.02 9.36 12.26
CA VAL A 976 43.88 8.40 11.54
C VAL A 976 45.09 9.06 10.89
N GLN A 977 44.92 10.20 10.21
CA GLN A 977 46.02 10.81 9.45
C GLN A 977 47.29 11.07 10.29
N PRO A 978 47.25 11.50 11.57
CA PRO A 978 48.46 11.66 12.38
C PRO A 978 49.27 10.38 12.60
N VAL A 979 48.62 9.21 12.54
CA VAL A 979 49.31 7.90 12.59
C VAL A 979 50.06 7.68 11.27
N LEU A 980 49.42 7.97 10.13
CA LEU A 980 50.02 7.82 8.81
C LEU A 980 51.16 8.81 8.58
N ASP A 981 51.01 10.05 9.04
CA ASP A 981 52.04 11.09 8.97
C ASP A 981 53.29 10.71 9.79
N LYS A 982 53.10 10.00 10.91
CA LYS A 982 54.17 9.54 11.82
C LYS A 982 54.93 8.32 11.30
N TYR A 983 54.29 7.43 10.54
CA TYR A 983 54.82 6.09 10.24
C TYR A 983 54.86 5.70 8.75
N CYS A 984 54.07 6.33 7.89
CA CYS A 984 53.79 5.82 6.54
C CYS A 984 54.04 6.82 5.41
N VAL A 985 53.78 8.11 5.64
CA VAL A 985 53.80 9.15 4.58
C VAL A 985 55.18 9.32 3.94
N ASP A 986 56.28 9.14 4.68
CA ASP A 986 57.64 9.24 4.15
C ASP A 986 57.92 8.25 3.00
N CYS A 987 57.32 7.04 3.05
CA CYS A 987 57.41 6.04 1.99
C CYS A 987 56.24 6.11 0.99
N HIS A 988 55.08 6.62 1.42
CA HIS A 988 53.83 6.65 0.66
C HIS A 988 53.42 8.07 0.22
N SER A 989 54.38 8.84 -0.29
CA SER A 989 54.13 10.18 -0.83
C SER A 989 54.88 10.48 -2.13
N GLY A 990 54.38 11.46 -2.88
CA GLY A 990 54.99 11.92 -4.13
C GLY A 990 54.89 10.95 -5.31
N PRO A 991 55.55 11.26 -6.44
CA PRO A 991 55.44 10.51 -7.71
C PRO A 991 56.22 9.17 -7.73
N LYS A 992 56.68 8.70 -6.57
CA LYS A 992 57.35 7.40 -6.37
C LYS A 992 56.86 6.71 -5.09
N ALA A 993 55.62 6.96 -4.69
CA ALA A 993 55.02 6.34 -3.52
C ALA A 993 55.11 4.80 -3.59
N ALA A 994 55.52 4.16 -2.50
CA ALA A 994 55.72 2.71 -2.47
C ALA A 994 54.43 1.95 -2.83
N GLY A 995 54.54 0.99 -3.75
CA GLY A 995 53.41 0.19 -4.23
C GLY A 995 52.31 0.98 -4.96
N ASP A 996 52.61 2.19 -5.44
CA ASP A 996 51.65 3.15 -6.02
C ASP A 996 50.52 3.57 -5.04
N VAL A 997 50.75 3.43 -3.73
CA VAL A 997 49.79 3.81 -2.68
C VAL A 997 50.19 5.15 -2.07
N VAL A 998 49.32 6.16 -2.18
CA VAL A 998 49.53 7.51 -1.61
C VAL A 998 48.75 7.67 -0.30
N LEU A 999 49.46 7.91 0.82
CA LEU A 999 48.89 7.98 2.17
C LEU A 999 48.90 9.40 2.78
N THR A 1000 49.03 10.42 1.95
CA THR A 1000 48.96 11.83 2.40
C THR A 1000 47.53 12.27 2.76
N GLY A 1001 47.42 13.23 3.68
CA GLY A 1001 46.16 13.92 4.01
C GLY A 1001 45.67 14.92 2.95
N ALA A 1002 46.22 14.90 1.74
CA ALA A 1002 45.78 15.77 0.65
C ALA A 1002 44.34 15.43 0.23
N ALA A 1003 43.53 16.46 -0.04
CA ALA A 1003 42.15 16.28 -0.46
C ALA A 1003 42.07 15.61 -1.84
N GLU A 1004 41.27 14.54 -1.93
CA GLU A 1004 41.04 13.79 -3.17
C GLU A 1004 39.55 13.48 -3.30
N GLY A 1005 38.88 14.20 -4.20
CA GLY A 1005 37.43 14.15 -4.34
C GLY A 1005 36.72 14.57 -3.04
N SER A 1006 35.88 13.68 -2.53
CA SER A 1006 35.10 13.90 -1.29
C SER A 1006 35.85 13.58 0.01
N PHE A 1007 37.09 13.09 -0.05
CA PHE A 1007 37.84 12.60 1.10
C PHE A 1007 39.33 13.01 1.03
N THR A 1008 40.25 12.27 1.65
CA THR A 1008 41.70 12.38 1.40
C THR A 1008 42.21 11.21 0.56
N ALA A 1009 43.38 11.39 -0.09
CA ALA A 1009 44.07 10.33 -0.82
C ALA A 1009 44.31 9.08 0.07
N SER A 1010 44.80 9.30 1.30
CA SER A 1010 45.01 8.23 2.27
C SER A 1010 43.75 7.43 2.60
N TYR A 1011 42.60 8.10 2.74
CA TYR A 1011 41.34 7.43 3.03
C TYR A 1011 40.85 6.61 1.82
N ASN A 1012 40.94 7.18 0.61
CA ASN A 1012 40.55 6.48 -0.62
C ASN A 1012 41.41 5.23 -0.87
N ALA A 1013 42.68 5.26 -0.48
CA ALA A 1013 43.57 4.11 -0.52
C ALA A 1013 43.25 3.04 0.55
N LEU A 1014 43.03 3.44 1.81
CA LEU A 1014 42.93 2.51 2.94
C LEU A 1014 41.52 1.99 3.22
N ALA A 1015 40.47 2.80 3.06
CA ALA A 1015 39.10 2.40 3.39
C ALA A 1015 38.60 1.17 2.61
N PRO A 1016 38.97 0.93 1.33
CA PRO A 1016 38.63 -0.32 0.62
C PRO A 1016 39.26 -1.60 1.20
N MET A 1017 40.29 -1.49 2.05
CA MET A 1017 40.92 -2.62 2.72
C MET A 1017 40.21 -3.04 4.02
N VAL A 1018 39.25 -2.23 4.48
CA VAL A 1018 38.50 -2.42 5.73
C VAL A 1018 37.09 -2.97 5.44
N PRO A 1019 36.67 -4.10 6.04
CA PRO A 1019 35.29 -4.57 5.93
C PRO A 1019 34.30 -3.63 6.62
N PHE A 1020 33.57 -2.87 5.80
CA PHE A 1020 32.45 -2.03 6.21
C PHE A 1020 31.11 -2.56 5.68
N SER A 1021 30.04 -2.15 6.36
CA SER A 1021 28.65 -2.47 6.06
C SER A 1021 28.02 -1.36 5.23
N GLN A 1022 27.29 -1.73 4.16
CA GLN A 1022 26.60 -0.79 3.28
C GLN A 1022 25.34 -1.37 2.63
N TRP A 1023 24.43 -0.50 2.19
CA TRP A 1023 23.25 -0.91 1.42
C TRP A 1023 23.56 -1.02 -0.08
N LYS A 1024 23.55 -2.23 -0.65
CA LYS A 1024 24.00 -2.54 -2.05
C LYS A 1024 25.51 -2.26 -2.28
N GLY A 1025 26.14 -3.01 -3.19
CA GLY A 1025 27.50 -2.73 -3.66
C GLY A 1025 28.64 -3.65 -3.18
N SER A 1026 28.35 -4.77 -2.50
CA SER A 1026 29.33 -5.81 -2.13
C SER A 1026 28.84 -7.21 -2.54
N PRO A 1027 29.73 -8.19 -2.80
CA PRO A 1027 29.33 -9.56 -3.18
C PRO A 1027 28.52 -10.30 -2.11
N LYS A 1028 28.68 -9.90 -0.84
CA LYS A 1028 27.76 -10.24 0.24
C LYS A 1028 26.97 -8.98 0.57
N ALA A 1029 25.75 -8.89 0.06
CA ALA A 1029 24.84 -7.81 0.41
C ALA A 1029 24.44 -7.95 1.89
N ASN A 1030 24.18 -6.80 2.53
CA ASN A 1030 24.17 -6.61 3.98
C ASN A 1030 22.90 -7.14 4.69
N HIS A 1031 22.55 -8.39 4.43
CA HIS A 1031 21.32 -9.06 4.88
C HIS A 1031 21.49 -9.84 6.18
N GLU A 1032 22.67 -9.86 6.81
CA GLU A 1032 22.80 -10.47 8.14
C GLU A 1032 22.15 -9.57 9.20
N PRO A 1033 21.35 -10.13 10.14
CA PRO A 1033 20.66 -9.31 11.13
C PRO A 1033 21.58 -8.92 12.31
N GLN A 1034 22.78 -9.49 12.37
CA GLN A 1034 23.73 -9.34 13.47
C GLN A 1034 25.17 -9.44 12.96
N THR A 1035 26.11 -8.81 13.68
CA THR A 1035 27.55 -8.98 13.42
C THR A 1035 27.96 -10.36 13.90
N GLN A 1036 28.52 -11.18 13.00
CA GLN A 1036 29.27 -12.37 13.38
C GLN A 1036 30.63 -11.92 13.93
N PRO A 1037 31.16 -12.54 15.01
CA PRO A 1037 32.50 -12.26 15.48
C PRO A 1037 33.53 -12.37 14.36
N ASP A 1038 34.55 -11.51 14.42
CA ASP A 1038 35.70 -11.48 13.51
C ASP A 1038 35.39 -11.22 12.02
N LEU A 1039 34.14 -10.89 11.64
CA LEU A 1039 33.74 -10.61 10.25
C LEU A 1039 33.48 -9.13 9.91
N PHE A 1040 33.75 -8.20 10.83
CA PHE A 1040 33.54 -6.76 10.67
C PHE A 1040 34.68 -5.94 11.29
N GLY A 1041 34.89 -4.71 10.80
CA GLY A 1041 35.77 -3.74 11.45
C GLY A 1041 37.25 -4.15 11.45
N ALA A 1042 37.97 -3.79 12.53
CA ALA A 1042 39.41 -3.95 12.64
C ALA A 1042 39.86 -5.42 12.58
N ARG A 1043 39.18 -6.33 13.31
CA ARG A 1043 39.57 -7.75 13.38
C ARG A 1043 39.42 -8.51 12.05
N ALA A 1044 38.52 -8.04 11.19
CA ALA A 1044 38.34 -8.57 9.83
C ALA A 1044 39.21 -7.87 8.77
N SER A 1045 39.91 -6.80 9.15
CA SER A 1045 40.60 -5.90 8.23
C SER A 1045 41.92 -6.49 7.72
N LYS A 1046 42.05 -6.58 6.40
CA LYS A 1046 43.34 -6.95 5.76
C LYS A 1046 44.43 -5.94 6.08
N LEU A 1047 44.06 -4.66 6.24
CA LEU A 1047 44.96 -3.59 6.63
C LEU A 1047 45.43 -3.80 8.09
N MET A 1048 44.53 -4.08 9.03
CA MET A 1048 44.95 -4.34 10.42
C MET A 1048 45.82 -5.59 10.53
N ALA A 1049 45.47 -6.68 9.84
CA ALA A 1049 46.28 -7.89 9.81
C ALA A 1049 47.69 -7.66 9.23
N LEU A 1050 47.83 -6.81 8.21
CA LEU A 1050 49.12 -6.40 7.66
C LEU A 1050 49.93 -5.56 8.67
N LEU A 1051 49.29 -4.60 9.34
CA LEU A 1051 49.97 -3.72 10.29
C LEU A 1051 50.43 -4.48 11.55
N LEU A 1052 49.62 -5.42 12.06
CA LEU A 1052 49.99 -6.28 13.19
C LEU A 1052 51.06 -7.33 12.85
N ALA A 1053 51.21 -7.69 11.57
CA ALA A 1053 52.31 -8.54 11.09
C ALA A 1053 53.63 -7.75 10.91
N GLY A 1054 53.61 -6.43 11.02
CA GLY A 1054 54.71 -5.53 10.71
C GLY A 1054 54.84 -5.22 9.21
N HIS A 1055 55.26 -4.00 8.89
CA HIS A 1055 55.47 -3.56 7.51
C HIS A 1055 56.80 -2.81 7.37
N GLU A 1056 57.76 -3.36 6.62
CA GLU A 1056 59.08 -2.77 6.35
C GLU A 1056 59.84 -2.25 7.61
N GLY A 1057 59.67 -2.94 8.75
CA GLY A 1057 60.29 -2.56 10.03
C GLY A 1057 59.56 -1.49 10.84
N VAL A 1058 58.35 -1.08 10.42
CA VAL A 1058 57.47 -0.20 11.20
C VAL A 1058 56.75 -1.01 12.30
N GLU A 1059 56.90 -0.55 13.54
CA GLU A 1059 56.12 -1.01 14.71
C GLU A 1059 55.24 0.15 15.20
N LEU A 1060 53.93 -0.10 15.36
CA LEU A 1060 52.96 0.88 15.85
C LEU A 1060 52.86 0.83 17.38
N ALA A 1061 52.70 1.99 18.02
CA ALA A 1061 52.37 2.04 19.44
C ALA A 1061 50.89 1.66 19.71
N ASP A 1062 50.59 1.15 20.90
CA ASP A 1062 49.25 0.68 21.28
C ASP A 1062 48.16 1.76 21.07
N ASP A 1063 48.44 3.01 21.44
CA ASP A 1063 47.54 4.16 21.22
C ASP A 1063 47.24 4.37 19.72
N ASP A 1064 48.24 4.19 18.85
CA ASP A 1064 48.10 4.36 17.41
C ASP A 1064 47.33 3.19 16.76
N ILE A 1065 47.54 1.96 17.26
CA ILE A 1065 46.69 0.79 16.94
C ILE A 1065 45.25 1.07 17.36
N GLN A 1066 45.02 1.60 18.56
CA GLN A 1066 43.68 1.92 19.07
C GLN A 1066 42.96 2.97 18.21
N ARG A 1067 43.68 3.99 17.70
CA ARG A 1067 43.12 5.00 16.76
C ARG A 1067 42.65 4.35 15.47
N LEU A 1068 43.49 3.51 14.86
CA LEU A 1068 43.17 2.78 13.64
C LEU A 1068 41.99 1.81 13.85
N ALA A 1069 42.02 1.02 14.92
CA ALA A 1069 40.94 0.10 15.27
C ALA A 1069 39.60 0.83 15.46
N THR A 1070 39.61 1.94 16.21
CA THR A 1070 38.42 2.76 16.47
C THR A 1070 37.80 3.32 15.19
N TRP A 1071 38.61 3.72 14.20
CA TRP A 1071 38.11 4.12 12.89
C TRP A 1071 37.49 2.95 12.10
N MET A 1072 38.18 1.82 12.00
CA MET A 1072 37.71 0.64 11.27
C MET A 1072 36.39 0.10 11.84
N ASP A 1073 36.33 -0.03 13.17
CA ASP A 1073 35.15 -0.49 13.91
C ASP A 1073 33.96 0.48 13.82
N ALA A 1074 34.21 1.76 13.58
CA ALA A 1074 33.17 2.76 13.35
C ALA A 1074 32.61 2.76 11.91
N ASN A 1075 32.64 1.61 11.22
CA ASN A 1075 32.24 1.42 9.81
C ASN A 1075 33.14 2.16 8.81
N ALA A 1076 34.42 2.35 9.14
CA ALA A 1076 35.41 3.07 8.33
C ALA A 1076 34.93 4.46 7.84
N LEU A 1077 34.23 5.21 8.70
CA LEU A 1077 33.73 6.55 8.38
C LEU A 1077 34.86 7.57 8.16
N PHE A 1078 34.59 8.60 7.36
CA PHE A 1078 35.47 9.75 7.22
C PHE A 1078 34.96 10.95 8.03
N TYR A 1079 33.64 11.18 7.99
CA TYR A 1079 32.95 12.32 8.62
C TYR A 1079 32.08 11.91 9.79
N GLY A 1080 32.04 12.78 10.81
CA GLY A 1080 31.18 12.70 11.98
C GLY A 1080 30.04 13.73 11.93
N THR A 1081 29.64 14.13 10.72
CA THR A 1081 28.59 15.13 10.48
C THR A 1081 27.95 14.94 9.11
N PHE A 1082 26.67 15.30 9.02
CA PHE A 1082 25.90 15.36 7.78
C PHE A 1082 25.77 16.79 7.21
N ASP A 1083 26.35 17.79 7.88
CA ASP A 1083 26.41 19.16 7.39
C ASP A 1083 27.57 19.37 6.39
N PRO A 1084 27.30 19.82 5.14
CA PRO A 1084 28.35 19.99 4.13
C PRO A 1084 29.41 21.05 4.43
N SER A 1085 29.13 22.02 5.32
CA SER A 1085 30.12 23.05 5.70
C SER A 1085 31.12 22.49 6.72
N ASP A 1086 30.63 21.76 7.72
CA ASP A 1086 31.44 21.05 8.70
C ASP A 1086 32.21 19.88 8.08
N GLN A 1087 31.68 19.21 7.05
CA GLN A 1087 32.45 18.23 6.29
C GLN A 1087 33.68 18.88 5.61
N LYS A 1088 33.53 20.05 4.98
CA LYS A 1088 34.69 20.76 4.39
C LYS A 1088 35.74 21.12 5.44
N ARG A 1089 35.33 21.42 6.67
CA ARG A 1089 36.22 21.69 7.81
C ARG A 1089 36.93 20.41 8.26
N GLN A 1090 36.19 19.33 8.51
CA GLN A 1090 36.77 18.03 8.88
C GLN A 1090 37.74 17.48 7.81
N GLN A 1091 37.48 17.69 6.51
CA GLN A 1091 38.39 17.29 5.42
C GLN A 1091 39.78 17.96 5.53
N ARG A 1092 39.86 19.16 6.12
CA ARG A 1092 41.10 19.90 6.37
C ARG A 1092 41.71 19.63 7.76
N GLY A 1093 41.17 18.68 8.52
CA GLY A 1093 41.59 18.40 9.90
C GLY A 1093 41.10 19.41 10.94
N GLU A 1094 40.15 20.28 10.59
CA GLU A 1094 39.58 21.24 11.54
C GLU A 1094 38.54 20.60 12.46
N ARG A 1095 38.51 21.01 13.73
CA ARG A 1095 37.46 20.63 14.69
C ARG A 1095 36.15 21.36 14.37
N ILE A 1096 35.05 20.69 14.69
CA ILE A 1096 33.67 21.19 14.57
C ILE A 1096 32.99 21.13 15.96
N ALA A 1097 31.86 21.81 16.14
CA ALA A 1097 31.18 21.89 17.43
C ALA A 1097 30.55 20.55 17.87
N GLY A 1098 30.11 19.76 16.90
CA GLY A 1098 29.37 18.52 17.11
C GLY A 1098 28.16 18.42 16.16
N PRO A 1099 27.38 17.33 16.26
CA PRO A 1099 26.08 17.21 15.59
C PRO A 1099 25.08 18.28 16.06
N ALA A 1100 24.20 18.73 15.17
CA ALA A 1100 23.32 19.89 15.38
C ALA A 1100 21.89 19.56 15.90
N LEU A 1101 21.60 18.30 16.19
CA LEU A 1101 20.27 17.82 16.67
C LEU A 1101 20.39 17.22 18.09
N GLU A 1102 21.23 17.84 18.92
CA GLU A 1102 21.63 17.45 20.28
C GLU A 1102 21.69 18.68 21.20
#